data_AF-A0A7V2EAQ9-F1
#
_entry.id   AF-A0A7V2EAQ9-F1
#
_cell.length_a   1.000
_cell.length_b   1.000
_cell.length_c   1.000
_cell.angle_alpha   90.00
_cell.angle_beta   90.00
_cell.angle_gamma   90.00
#
_symmetry.space_group_name_H-M   'P 1'
#
loop_
_entity.id
_entity.type
_entity.pdbx_description
1 polymer ?
#
loop_
_entity_poly.entity_id
_entity_poly.type
_entity_poly.pdbx_seq_one_letter_code
_entity_poly.pdbx_strand_id
1 'polypeptide(L)'
;MGGGTAPARQVAACRFALGLALWLVLGLSQPTAAFIERLTPLGDLLEDSDYVFVARTESVSGEKSLAAFSAVEDLKGRTPFRTLRVQLTGDKEKHVPHLLKRIAPQVPVVFFLTRVDKQWLGLGYTEGTWFQIIGKSASETVQWHFTHCEIYLRRTFKGSTSELVQVIREVQSGQRKPPPPNPKEPPGFGPELPPNKPSTEHGRGNSSASVHHGGLTPAALDSVNHGGLIPAAPALQLIAALEAGTPYCLGGGYLLAVILLPPLAGLLAPLISLLFPGVLLAVWRQYRLLVYVLLVQSTLVVLQTVLGWWYPSAWWLAPRYWWWPTVILFALGLLIGMTLAHRQRSGLASADPELGSATGSGVQRPVRLEWWALITLLVVGIGWGVWAWSRYGSAWDQMTPLTVGSAVGLAHLMLRSLCRPHTTVARWSTGQVILVGMLLCGVGLAWREWQESAPWPAPVSAATRTEETWPQYRGNPERTGCPTDSTVPRQPRILWRCDVSQGRGRFYVHSTPTVLGDCAYVGVLHEIQGQTRGYLVCVSLAERQAAGRTLPAGTVLWRFDADGTLKPVFASPTLRGGRLYFGEGYHQDRDCRLFCLEASSGRMLWQYATHSHIESTPALVEVPSIGGASDVAGNAERQPISDTGMIVVGVGEEGLLALEERLLTNEVRLAWKIPHWHVDGSPLVVAGHVYCGSLLGDSPMTQTPFVAAFRLSDGRTLWRIESPLPVSASLTWADGKILVPLGNGKINADANPPRGGILALQADTGRRIWQFDNCGPVFSTPAVRSGRVYFGSKDGWLRCLNAESGELVWSQPLDAAIVACPAIAEDVVVAVSVRGTLYAFDAATGQVRWRLDELVADAPNQDVYSSPVLYRGRIYLGVGRYLVCLGEEK
;
A
#
# COMPACT_ATOMS: atom_id res chain seq x y z
N MET A 1 22.34 33.73 65.60
CA MET A 1 23.40 32.70 65.47
C MET A 1 22.76 31.35 65.74
N GLY A 2 23.13 30.22 65.13
CA GLY A 2 24.02 30.02 63.97
C GLY A 2 23.30 29.22 62.86
N GLY A 3 23.92 29.07 61.69
CA GLY A 3 23.27 28.45 60.53
C GLY A 3 23.27 26.92 60.55
N GLY A 4 22.13 26.30 60.26
CA GLY A 4 22.01 24.90 59.83
C GLY A 4 21.69 24.85 58.34
N THR A 5 22.48 24.10 57.56
CA THR A 5 22.33 24.07 56.10
C THR A 5 21.13 23.24 55.66
N ALA A 6 20.30 23.81 54.77
CA ALA A 6 19.30 23.01 54.05
C ALA A 6 20.01 21.89 53.27
N PRO A 7 19.51 20.64 53.29
CA PRO A 7 20.27 19.49 52.83
C PRO A 7 20.53 19.57 51.33
N ALA A 8 21.80 19.78 50.96
CA ALA A 8 22.25 19.87 49.57
C ALA A 8 21.79 18.67 48.70
N ARG A 9 21.52 17.50 49.33
CA ARG A 9 20.92 16.33 48.68
C ARG A 9 19.56 16.59 48.04
N GLN A 10 18.68 17.44 48.60
CA GLN A 10 17.39 17.74 47.97
C GLN A 10 17.55 18.66 46.75
N VAL A 11 18.38 19.71 46.85
CA VAL A 11 18.68 20.58 45.70
C VAL A 11 19.45 19.83 44.61
N ALA A 12 20.35 18.92 44.99
CA ALA A 12 21.05 18.02 44.08
C ALA A 12 20.08 17.01 43.43
N ALA A 13 19.15 16.40 44.18
CA ALA A 13 18.14 15.50 43.64
C ALA A 13 17.20 16.22 42.66
N CYS A 14 16.75 17.44 42.99
CA CYS A 14 15.96 18.25 42.06
C CYS A 14 16.76 18.65 40.82
N ARG A 15 18.04 19.05 40.94
CA ARG A 15 18.92 19.35 39.79
C ARG A 15 19.22 18.10 38.96
N PHE A 16 19.36 16.93 39.57
CA PHE A 16 19.57 15.66 38.87
C PHE A 16 18.29 15.19 38.18
N ALA A 17 17.12 15.37 38.79
CA ALA A 17 15.83 15.08 38.17
C ALA A 17 15.51 16.05 37.02
N LEU A 18 15.79 17.35 37.18
CA LEU A 18 15.65 18.33 36.10
C LEU A 18 16.66 18.07 34.98
N GLY A 19 17.91 17.72 35.33
CA GLY A 19 18.96 17.35 34.38
C GLY A 19 18.61 16.08 33.61
N LEU A 20 18.11 15.04 34.29
CA LEU A 20 17.66 13.79 33.68
C LEU A 20 16.41 14.01 32.81
N ALA A 21 15.47 14.86 33.23
CA ALA A 21 14.31 15.25 32.42
C ALA A 21 14.74 16.04 31.17
N LEU A 22 15.68 16.98 31.31
CA LEU A 22 16.24 17.74 30.18
C LEU A 22 17.03 16.81 29.24
N TRP A 23 17.78 15.85 29.77
CA TRP A 23 18.54 14.86 29.00
C TRP A 23 17.62 13.81 28.34
N LEU A 24 16.48 13.49 28.94
CA LEU A 24 15.42 12.69 28.30
C LEU A 24 14.71 13.47 27.20
N VAL A 25 14.40 14.75 27.40
CA VAL A 25 13.84 15.61 26.34
C VAL A 25 14.85 15.76 25.18
N LEU A 26 16.11 16.04 25.48
CA LEU A 26 17.19 16.19 24.50
C LEU A 26 17.65 14.86 23.86
N GLY A 27 17.41 13.72 24.51
CA GLY A 27 17.72 12.38 23.99
C GLY A 27 16.56 11.72 23.23
N LEU A 28 15.31 12.06 23.58
CA LEU A 28 14.12 11.69 22.82
C LEU A 28 13.90 12.61 21.62
N SER A 29 14.39 13.86 21.67
CA SER A 29 14.81 14.55 20.45
C SER A 29 16.07 13.88 19.91
N GLN A 30 15.88 12.78 19.18
CA GLN A 30 16.79 12.50 18.08
C GLN A 30 16.99 13.79 17.27
N PRO A 31 18.17 14.03 16.69
CA PRO A 31 18.21 14.89 15.53
C PRO A 31 17.28 14.23 14.50
N THR A 32 16.11 14.83 14.29
CA THR A 32 15.45 14.68 13.00
C THR A 32 16.47 15.03 11.93
N ALA A 33 16.39 14.38 10.77
CA ALA A 33 16.83 15.03 9.55
C ALA A 33 15.88 16.23 9.34
N ALA A 34 16.15 17.31 10.07
CA ALA A 34 15.42 18.55 9.99
C ALA A 34 15.82 19.18 8.67
N PHE A 35 15.06 18.82 7.62
CA PHE A 35 15.15 19.46 6.31
C PHE A 35 15.26 20.97 6.53
N ILE A 36 16.34 21.55 6.01
CA ILE A 36 16.73 22.92 6.34
C ILE A 36 15.84 23.90 5.55
N GLU A 37 14.58 24.03 6.01
CA GLU A 37 13.65 25.08 5.60
C GLU A 37 14.11 26.46 6.10
N ARG A 38 14.87 26.48 7.21
CA ARG A 38 15.56 27.66 7.72
C ARG A 38 16.56 28.15 6.67
N LEU A 39 16.50 29.43 6.34
CA LEU A 39 17.44 30.07 5.42
C LEU A 39 18.83 30.16 6.06
N THR A 40 19.72 29.22 5.73
CA THR A 40 21.14 29.27 6.09
C THR A 40 21.88 30.29 5.21
N PRO A 41 22.46 31.36 5.76
CA PRO A 41 23.32 32.27 5.00
C PRO A 41 24.66 31.64 4.65
N LEU A 42 25.32 32.12 3.59
CA LEU A 42 26.67 31.66 3.23
C LEU A 42 27.73 32.16 4.24
N GLY A 43 27.43 33.20 5.02
CA GLY A 43 28.28 33.67 6.12
C GLY A 43 28.39 32.63 7.23
N ASP A 44 27.26 32.27 7.83
CA ASP A 44 27.14 31.27 8.90
C ASP A 44 27.82 29.94 8.49
N LEU A 45 27.54 29.44 7.28
CA LEU A 45 28.20 28.24 6.75
C LEU A 45 29.73 28.38 6.62
N LEU A 46 30.24 29.55 6.22
CA LEU A 46 31.67 29.82 6.16
C LEU A 46 32.30 30.04 7.54
N GLU A 47 31.52 30.41 8.57
CA GLU A 47 31.96 30.53 9.95
C GLU A 47 32.07 29.14 10.61
N ASP A 48 30.99 28.35 10.54
CA ASP A 48 30.85 26.99 11.11
C ASP A 48 31.77 25.94 10.47
N SER A 49 32.31 26.17 9.27
CA SER A 49 33.22 25.24 8.58
C SER A 49 34.66 25.36 9.11
N ASP A 50 35.22 24.29 9.69
CA ASP A 50 36.66 24.25 10.05
C ASP A 50 37.56 24.37 8.81
N TYR A 51 37.15 23.71 7.72
CA TYR A 51 37.89 23.64 6.46
C TYR A 51 36.96 23.90 5.28
N VAL A 52 37.41 24.69 4.31
CA VAL A 52 36.74 24.89 3.02
C VAL A 52 37.78 24.77 1.92
N PHE A 53 37.55 23.93 0.91
CA PHE A 53 38.53 23.69 -0.16
C PHE A 53 37.86 23.23 -1.46
N VAL A 54 38.55 23.46 -2.58
CA VAL A 54 38.17 22.95 -3.90
C VAL A 54 38.83 21.59 -4.11
N ALA A 55 38.04 20.59 -4.47
CA ALA A 55 38.50 19.30 -4.94
C ALA A 55 38.08 19.07 -6.40
N ARG A 56 38.77 18.17 -7.10
CA ARG A 56 38.31 17.62 -8.38
C ARG A 56 37.91 16.18 -8.21
N THR A 57 36.82 15.81 -8.86
CA THR A 57 36.39 14.42 -9.01
C THR A 57 37.43 13.65 -9.83
N GLU A 58 38.09 12.65 -9.25
CA GLU A 58 39.05 11.78 -9.95
C GLU A 58 38.33 10.67 -10.71
N SER A 59 37.44 9.98 -10.00
CA SER A 59 36.72 8.81 -10.51
C SER A 59 35.38 8.64 -9.80
N VAL A 60 34.42 8.06 -10.53
CA VAL A 60 33.08 7.73 -10.07
C VAL A 60 32.78 6.33 -10.61
N SER A 61 32.71 5.33 -9.73
CA SER A 61 32.48 3.93 -10.12
C SER A 61 31.02 3.56 -9.89
N GLY A 62 30.29 3.28 -10.97
CA GLY A 62 28.90 2.81 -10.90
C GLY A 62 28.78 1.43 -10.26
N GLU A 63 29.63 0.48 -10.63
CA GLU A 63 29.62 -0.89 -10.08
C GLU A 63 29.98 -0.96 -8.60
N LYS A 64 30.80 -0.03 -8.09
CA LYS A 64 31.30 -0.03 -6.71
C LYS A 64 30.71 1.07 -5.84
N SER A 65 29.78 1.86 -6.37
CA SER A 65 29.10 2.98 -5.69
C SER A 65 30.07 3.84 -4.88
N LEU A 66 31.13 4.34 -5.53
CA LEU A 66 32.21 5.08 -4.89
C LEU A 66 32.63 6.27 -5.75
N ALA A 67 32.76 7.46 -5.15
CA ALA A 67 33.37 8.63 -5.75
C ALA A 67 34.67 9.00 -5.02
N ALA A 68 35.70 9.40 -5.77
CA ALA A 68 36.96 9.90 -5.24
C ALA A 68 37.15 11.38 -5.65
N PHE A 69 37.43 12.24 -4.68
CA PHE A 69 37.69 13.67 -4.89
C PHE A 69 39.04 14.05 -4.30
N SER A 70 39.99 14.54 -5.10
CA SER A 70 41.29 15.01 -4.59
C SER A 70 41.32 16.53 -4.45
N ALA A 71 41.82 17.00 -3.32
CA ALA A 71 41.90 18.42 -2.98
C ALA A 71 42.96 19.14 -3.83
N VAL A 72 42.59 20.30 -4.39
CA VAL A 72 43.41 21.09 -5.31
C VAL A 72 43.76 22.47 -4.73
N GLU A 73 42.84 23.10 -3.99
CA GLU A 73 43.01 24.44 -3.43
C GLU A 73 42.31 24.57 -2.07
N ASP A 74 43.04 24.96 -1.01
CA ASP A 74 42.46 25.34 0.28
C ASP A 74 41.93 26.78 0.23
N LEU A 75 40.68 26.99 0.67
CA LEU A 75 40.00 28.31 0.72
C LEU A 75 39.81 28.85 2.15
N LYS A 76 39.61 27.95 3.13
CA LYS A 76 39.61 28.24 4.58
C LYS A 76 40.27 27.06 5.30
N GLY A 77 41.19 27.33 6.23
CA GLY A 77 41.99 26.29 6.88
C GLY A 77 42.99 25.62 5.93
N ARG A 78 43.58 24.50 6.36
CA ARG A 78 44.35 23.58 5.49
C ARG A 78 43.79 22.18 5.64
N THR A 79 43.19 21.62 4.60
CA THR A 79 42.51 20.33 4.70
C THR A 79 43.48 19.20 5.07
N PRO A 80 43.16 18.36 6.07
CA PRO A 80 43.95 17.16 6.35
C PRO A 80 43.71 16.05 5.31
N PHE A 81 42.74 16.21 4.40
CA PHE A 81 42.33 15.19 3.43
C PHE A 81 42.86 15.51 2.03
N ARG A 82 43.90 14.77 1.59
CA ARG A 82 44.38 14.84 0.20
C ARG A 82 43.38 14.28 -0.80
N THR A 83 42.70 13.18 -0.45
CA THR A 83 41.66 12.55 -1.26
C THR A 83 40.51 12.09 -0.36
N LEU A 84 39.28 12.48 -0.69
CA LEU A 84 38.06 12.02 -0.04
C LEU A 84 37.45 10.90 -0.90
N ARG A 85 37.38 9.68 -0.33
CA ARG A 85 36.71 8.54 -0.94
C ARG A 85 35.34 8.40 -0.31
N VAL A 86 34.32 8.91 -0.99
CA VAL A 86 32.94 8.97 -0.53
C VAL A 86 32.17 7.78 -1.07
N GLN A 87 31.73 6.91 -0.18
CA GLN A 87 30.87 5.77 -0.52
C GLN A 87 29.43 6.26 -0.75
N LEU A 88 28.88 5.94 -1.91
CA LEU A 88 27.56 6.35 -2.39
C LEU A 88 26.48 5.30 -2.06
N THR A 89 26.63 4.59 -0.93
CA THR A 89 25.67 3.59 -0.43
C THR A 89 25.23 3.97 0.98
N GLY A 90 23.92 3.92 1.24
CA GLY A 90 23.32 4.32 2.52
C GLY A 90 22.35 5.50 2.40
N ASP A 91 22.29 6.12 1.22
CA ASP A 91 21.25 7.06 0.80
C ASP A 91 19.86 6.43 0.92
N LYS A 92 19.03 6.99 1.81
CA LYS A 92 17.65 6.55 2.05
C LYS A 92 16.63 7.27 1.18
N GLU A 93 17.03 8.37 0.53
CA GLU A 93 16.15 9.26 -0.23
C GLU A 93 16.24 9.05 -1.75
N LYS A 94 17.23 8.25 -2.19
CA LYS A 94 17.54 7.95 -3.60
C LYS A 94 18.03 9.18 -4.38
N HIS A 95 18.76 10.06 -3.70
CA HIS A 95 19.44 11.22 -4.26
C HIS A 95 20.76 10.90 -4.99
N VAL A 96 21.37 9.72 -4.81
CA VAL A 96 22.63 9.33 -5.49
C VAL A 96 22.57 9.46 -7.03
N PRO A 97 21.53 8.98 -7.75
CA PRO A 97 21.40 9.20 -9.19
C PRO A 97 21.37 10.69 -9.60
N HIS A 98 20.81 11.57 -8.75
CA HIS A 98 20.78 13.01 -9.02
C HIS A 98 22.17 13.64 -8.89
N LEU A 99 22.98 13.20 -7.92
CA LEU A 99 24.39 13.59 -7.80
C LEU A 99 25.24 13.03 -8.95
N LEU A 100 25.06 11.76 -9.31
CA LEU A 100 25.86 11.08 -10.35
C LEU A 100 25.77 11.73 -11.73
N LYS A 101 24.64 12.40 -12.05
CA LYS A 101 24.50 13.20 -13.27
C LYS A 101 25.19 14.57 -13.23
N ARG A 102 25.81 14.91 -12.09
CA ARG A 102 26.33 16.24 -11.74
C ARG A 102 27.78 16.21 -11.23
N ILE A 103 28.33 15.01 -10.99
CA ILE A 103 29.77 14.77 -10.82
C ILE A 103 30.28 13.85 -11.94
N ALA A 104 31.42 14.20 -12.52
CA ALA A 104 32.14 13.40 -13.51
C ALA A 104 33.64 13.68 -13.36
N PRO A 105 34.55 12.85 -13.91
CA PRO A 105 35.99 13.11 -13.84
C PRO A 105 36.36 14.54 -14.25
N GLN A 106 37.28 15.15 -13.51
CA GLN A 106 37.71 16.56 -13.58
C GLN A 106 36.68 17.63 -13.16
N VAL A 107 35.41 17.30 -12.90
CA VAL A 107 34.41 18.28 -12.42
C VAL A 107 34.79 18.76 -11.01
N PRO A 108 34.82 20.09 -10.77
CA PRO A 108 35.15 20.67 -9.48
C PRO A 108 34.01 20.53 -8.47
N VAL A 109 34.37 20.37 -7.20
CA VAL A 109 33.46 20.37 -6.06
C VAL A 109 34.08 21.22 -4.95
N VAL A 110 33.33 22.16 -4.38
CA VAL A 110 33.74 22.85 -3.14
C VAL A 110 33.23 22.04 -1.95
N PHE A 111 34.13 21.66 -1.05
CA PHE A 111 33.77 21.00 0.21
C PHE A 111 33.91 21.97 1.38
N PHE A 112 32.94 21.89 2.29
CA PHE A 112 32.84 22.57 3.57
C PHE A 112 32.83 21.48 4.65
N LEU A 113 33.84 21.39 5.51
CA LEU A 113 33.95 20.34 6.53
C LEU A 113 34.02 20.93 7.94
N THR A 114 33.26 20.33 8.86
CA THR A 114 33.27 20.64 10.30
C THR A 114 33.45 19.36 11.10
N ARG A 115 34.24 19.42 12.18
CA ARG A 115 34.46 18.29 13.09
C ARG A 115 33.55 18.37 14.29
N VAL A 116 32.73 17.34 14.50
CA VAL A 116 31.81 17.22 15.64
C VAL A 116 32.16 15.96 16.44
N ASP A 117 32.77 16.16 17.61
CA ASP A 117 33.34 15.11 18.47
C ASP A 117 34.27 14.11 17.73
N LYS A 118 33.74 12.91 17.45
CA LYS A 118 34.43 11.78 16.80
C LYS A 118 33.98 11.57 15.35
N GLN A 119 33.22 12.50 14.79
CA GLN A 119 32.69 12.45 13.43
C GLN A 119 33.04 13.74 12.68
N TRP A 120 32.97 13.66 11.36
CA TRP A 120 33.07 14.79 10.45
C TRP A 120 31.74 14.97 9.74
N LEU A 121 31.21 16.18 9.76
CA LEU A 121 30.12 16.60 8.89
C LEU A 121 30.73 17.32 7.69
N GLY A 122 30.20 17.06 6.49
CA GLY A 122 30.64 17.74 5.28
C GLY A 122 29.48 18.11 4.37
N LEU A 123 29.57 19.29 3.78
CA LEU A 123 28.72 19.71 2.66
C LEU A 123 29.59 19.86 1.41
N GLY A 124 29.13 19.29 0.31
CA GLY A 124 29.71 19.43 -1.03
C GLY A 124 28.84 20.30 -1.92
N TYR A 125 29.46 21.11 -2.78
CA TYR A 125 28.80 21.93 -3.77
C TYR A 125 29.40 21.75 -5.16
N THR A 126 28.55 21.52 -6.16
CA THR A 126 28.92 21.57 -7.58
C THR A 126 27.76 22.07 -8.43
N GLU A 127 28.01 23.05 -9.29
CA GLU A 127 27.08 23.65 -10.26
C GLU A 127 25.63 23.80 -9.75
N GLY A 128 25.38 24.58 -8.71
CA GLY A 128 24.03 24.80 -8.17
C GLY A 128 23.47 23.66 -7.33
N THR A 129 24.26 22.63 -7.03
CA THR A 129 23.84 21.41 -6.30
C THR A 129 24.59 21.27 -4.99
N TRP A 130 23.84 21.27 -3.89
CA TRP A 130 24.36 20.97 -2.56
C TRP A 130 24.10 19.50 -2.19
N PHE A 131 25.05 18.89 -1.50
CA PHE A 131 24.91 17.53 -0.96
C PHE A 131 25.68 17.36 0.35
N GLN A 132 25.29 16.37 1.14
CA GLN A 132 25.87 16.13 2.46
C GLN A 132 26.63 14.79 2.49
N ILE A 133 27.78 14.80 3.18
CA ILE A 133 28.61 13.64 3.47
C ILE A 133 28.91 13.57 4.98
N ILE A 134 29.05 12.36 5.51
CA ILE A 134 29.46 12.13 6.91
C ILE A 134 30.68 11.22 6.94
N GLY A 135 31.74 11.68 7.61
CA GLY A 135 32.97 10.95 7.85
C GLY A 135 32.99 10.34 9.24
N LYS A 136 33.06 9.00 9.34
CA LYS A 136 33.22 8.30 10.62
C LYS A 136 34.68 7.90 10.83
N SER A 137 35.26 8.25 11.97
CA SER A 137 36.61 7.82 12.36
C SER A 137 36.52 6.50 13.12
N ALA A 138 36.89 5.40 12.47
CA ALA A 138 37.10 4.11 13.12
C ALA A 138 38.56 3.90 13.56
N SER A 139 39.49 4.62 12.93
CA SER A 139 40.93 4.64 13.22
C SER A 139 41.50 6.00 12.75
N GLU A 140 42.80 6.04 12.41
CA GLU A 140 43.45 7.16 11.71
C GLU A 140 42.87 7.46 10.32
N THR A 141 42.09 6.55 9.74
CA THR A 141 41.38 6.78 8.47
C THR A 141 39.89 7.08 8.69
N VAL A 142 39.39 8.07 7.94
CA VAL A 142 37.98 8.51 7.98
C VAL A 142 37.22 7.87 6.81
N GLN A 143 36.15 7.14 7.13
CA GLN A 143 35.27 6.54 6.12
C GLN A 143 34.11 7.48 5.81
N TRP A 144 34.11 8.05 4.61
CA TRP A 144 33.10 9.01 4.16
C TRP A 144 31.94 8.34 3.46
N HIS A 145 30.72 8.72 3.84
CA HIS A 145 29.48 8.23 3.26
C HIS A 145 28.65 9.42 2.78
N PHE A 146 28.08 9.35 1.57
CA PHE A 146 27.05 10.28 1.13
C PHE A 146 25.75 9.99 1.89
N THR A 147 25.04 11.04 2.33
CA THR A 147 23.73 10.89 3.00
C THR A 147 22.58 11.21 2.06
N HIS A 148 22.54 12.44 1.52
CA HIS A 148 21.47 12.96 0.66
C HIS A 148 21.88 14.27 -0.03
N CYS A 149 21.02 14.78 -0.93
CA CYS A 149 21.18 16.10 -1.54
C CYS A 149 20.39 17.18 -0.77
N GLU A 150 21.06 18.28 -0.47
CA GLU A 150 20.56 19.37 0.38
C GLU A 150 19.80 20.40 -0.46
N ILE A 151 18.68 19.97 -1.08
CA ILE A 151 17.97 20.72 -2.12
C ILE A 151 17.52 22.13 -1.71
N TYR A 152 17.38 22.40 -0.40
CA TYR A 152 17.01 23.71 0.14
C TYR A 152 18.19 24.69 0.23
N LEU A 153 19.43 24.22 0.37
CA LEU A 153 20.64 25.06 0.39
C LEU A 153 20.91 25.75 -0.97
N ARG A 154 20.20 25.36 -2.03
CA ARG A 154 20.12 26.15 -3.28
C ARG A 154 19.68 27.60 -3.03
N ARG A 155 18.92 27.86 -1.96
CA ARG A 155 18.57 29.21 -1.48
C ARG A 155 19.78 29.97 -0.92
N THR A 156 20.78 29.28 -0.37
CA THR A 156 22.04 29.85 0.11
C THR A 156 22.92 30.30 -1.05
N PHE A 157 23.11 29.44 -2.06
CA PHE A 157 23.82 29.80 -3.29
C PHE A 157 23.42 28.88 -4.47
N LYS A 158 23.35 29.47 -5.68
CA LYS A 158 22.82 28.86 -6.92
C LYS A 158 23.80 28.84 -8.11
N GLY A 159 24.82 29.69 -8.11
CA GLY A 159 25.68 29.98 -9.27
C GLY A 159 26.62 28.84 -9.69
N SER A 160 27.50 29.09 -10.65
CA SER A 160 28.52 28.10 -11.03
C SER A 160 29.48 27.79 -9.88
N THR A 161 30.19 26.66 -9.94
CA THR A 161 31.20 26.30 -8.93
C THR A 161 32.32 27.34 -8.91
N SER A 162 32.70 27.89 -10.07
CA SER A 162 33.65 28.99 -10.21
C SER A 162 33.17 30.28 -9.54
N GLU A 163 31.89 30.65 -9.68
CA GLU A 163 31.33 31.82 -8.98
C GLU A 163 31.36 31.64 -7.46
N LEU A 164 31.04 30.44 -6.95
CA LEU A 164 31.12 30.19 -5.50
C LEU A 164 32.56 30.33 -5.00
N VAL A 165 33.54 29.74 -5.69
CA VAL A 165 34.96 29.86 -5.32
C VAL A 165 35.41 31.33 -5.32
N GLN A 166 35.02 32.12 -6.32
CA GLN A 166 35.32 33.56 -6.35
C GLN A 166 34.68 34.30 -5.17
N VAL A 167 33.39 34.07 -4.89
CA VAL A 167 32.69 34.70 -3.75
C VAL A 167 33.35 34.33 -2.43
N ILE A 168 33.78 33.07 -2.24
CA ILE A 168 34.48 32.64 -1.02
C ILE A 168 35.83 33.37 -0.88
N ARG A 169 36.62 33.49 -1.96
CA ARG A 169 37.89 34.26 -1.92
C ARG A 169 37.66 35.74 -1.61
N GLU A 170 36.66 36.37 -2.22
CA GLU A 170 36.28 37.78 -1.97
C GLU A 170 35.81 38.00 -0.51
N VAL A 171 35.14 37.01 0.09
CA VAL A 171 34.73 37.02 1.51
C VAL A 171 35.91 36.82 2.45
N GLN A 172 36.76 35.80 2.22
CA GLN A 172 37.92 35.51 3.07
C GLN A 172 38.98 36.63 3.04
N SER A 173 39.08 37.36 1.93
CA SER A 173 39.94 38.56 1.80
C SER A 173 39.28 39.85 2.30
N GLY A 174 38.05 39.80 2.81
CA GLY A 174 37.32 40.97 3.31
C GLY A 174 36.84 41.97 2.25
N GLN A 175 37.03 41.66 0.96
CA GLN A 175 36.65 42.52 -0.16
C GLN A 175 35.14 42.58 -0.38
N ARG A 176 34.40 41.56 0.07
CA ARG A 176 32.95 41.42 -0.12
C ARG A 176 32.29 40.79 1.10
N LYS A 177 31.05 41.18 1.41
CA LYS A 177 30.22 40.47 2.40
C LYS A 177 29.53 39.25 1.76
N PRO A 178 29.29 38.15 2.49
CA PRO A 178 28.55 37.00 1.97
C PRO A 178 27.21 37.43 1.36
N PRO A 179 26.80 36.87 0.20
CA PRO A 179 25.48 37.13 -0.37
C PRO A 179 24.38 36.65 0.58
N PRO A 180 23.28 37.42 0.75
CA PRO A 180 22.14 36.96 1.54
C PRO A 180 21.41 35.81 0.83
N PRO A 181 20.86 34.84 1.57
CA PRO A 181 20.12 33.72 0.98
C PRO A 181 18.81 34.21 0.33
N ASN A 182 18.42 33.61 -0.80
CA ASN A 182 17.24 33.97 -1.56
C ASN A 182 16.02 33.10 -1.17
N PRO A 183 15.03 33.63 -0.42
CA PRO A 183 13.83 32.87 -0.04
C PRO A 183 12.90 32.53 -1.21
N LYS A 184 13.04 33.21 -2.36
CA LYS A 184 12.22 32.98 -3.56
C LYS A 184 12.79 31.92 -4.50
N GLU A 185 14.00 31.41 -4.25
CA GLU A 185 14.53 30.28 -5.02
C GLU A 185 13.81 28.98 -4.62
N PRO A 186 13.24 28.22 -5.57
CA PRO A 186 12.68 26.91 -5.28
C PRO A 186 13.78 25.93 -4.84
N PRO A 187 13.50 25.00 -3.91
CA PRO A 187 14.43 23.90 -3.61
C PRO A 187 14.67 23.05 -4.86
N GLY A 188 15.91 22.58 -5.06
CA GLY A 188 16.21 21.70 -6.19
C GLY A 188 17.71 21.50 -6.45
N PHE A 189 17.99 20.87 -7.58
CA PHE A 189 19.35 20.54 -8.03
C PHE A 189 19.86 21.52 -9.09
N GLY A 190 21.17 21.48 -9.35
CA GLY A 190 21.81 22.12 -10.49
C GLY A 190 21.35 21.62 -11.86
N PRO A 191 21.80 22.27 -12.96
CA PRO A 191 21.81 21.64 -14.28
C PRO A 191 22.51 20.27 -14.25
N GLU A 192 22.16 19.41 -15.20
CA GLU A 192 22.86 18.13 -15.40
C GLU A 192 24.07 18.36 -16.30
N LEU A 193 25.15 17.60 -16.08
CA LEU A 193 26.30 17.67 -16.97
C LEU A 193 25.87 17.20 -18.37
N PRO A 194 26.35 17.85 -19.46
CA PRO A 194 26.04 17.41 -20.81
C PRO A 194 26.53 15.96 -21.00
N PRO A 195 25.75 15.10 -21.68
CA PRO A 195 26.12 13.70 -21.84
C PRO A 195 27.46 13.59 -22.57
N ASN A 196 28.41 12.87 -21.97
CA ASN A 196 29.71 12.61 -22.58
C ASN A 196 29.50 11.96 -23.96
N LYS A 197 29.92 12.65 -25.02
CA LYS A 197 30.08 12.02 -26.33
C LYS A 197 31.10 10.89 -26.18
N PRO A 198 30.87 9.70 -26.78
CA PRO A 198 31.91 8.68 -26.85
C PRO A 198 33.12 9.27 -27.59
N SER A 199 34.29 9.21 -26.96
CA SER A 199 35.51 9.82 -27.48
C SER A 199 36.05 9.00 -28.65
N THR A 200 35.72 9.41 -29.87
CA THR A 200 36.36 8.93 -31.10
C THR A 200 37.85 9.22 -31.10
N GLU A 201 38.64 8.31 -31.67
CA GLU A 201 40.11 8.36 -31.74
C GLU A 201 40.65 9.66 -32.35
N HIS A 202 41.80 10.14 -31.83
CA HIS A 202 42.91 10.84 -32.50
C HIS A 202 44.01 11.05 -31.42
N GLY A 203 45.30 10.78 -31.62
CA GLY A 203 46.02 10.25 -32.79
C GLY A 203 47.39 9.64 -32.40
N ARG A 204 48.27 9.41 -33.39
CA ARG A 204 49.48 8.56 -33.30
C ARG A 204 50.59 9.09 -32.36
N GLY A 205 51.27 8.15 -31.68
CA GLY A 205 52.60 8.34 -31.08
C GLY A 205 53.30 6.98 -30.86
N ASN A 206 54.53 6.81 -31.36
CA ASN A 206 55.25 5.53 -31.33
C ASN A 206 56.07 5.33 -30.05
N SER A 207 55.98 4.14 -29.45
CA SER A 207 57.16 3.38 -28.96
C SER A 207 56.81 1.89 -28.79
N SER A 208 57.82 1.02 -28.78
CA SER A 208 57.66 -0.43 -29.03
C SER A 208 58.07 -1.32 -27.86
N ALA A 209 57.31 -2.38 -27.60
CA ALA A 209 57.81 -3.65 -27.07
C ALA A 209 56.90 -4.81 -27.50
N SER A 210 57.47 -5.98 -27.80
CA SER A 210 56.75 -7.24 -28.08
C SER A 210 56.50 -8.02 -26.76
N VAL A 211 55.72 -9.11 -26.68
CA VAL A 211 55.96 -10.46 -27.25
C VAL A 211 54.62 -11.24 -27.39
N HIS A 212 54.60 -12.26 -28.24
CA HIS A 212 53.45 -13.13 -28.58
C HIS A 212 53.17 -14.29 -27.58
N HIS A 213 52.11 -15.06 -27.92
CA HIS A 213 51.62 -16.36 -27.40
C HIS A 213 50.42 -16.25 -26.45
N GLY A 214 49.35 -17.05 -26.60
CA GLY A 214 48.97 -18.03 -27.64
C GLY A 214 47.47 -18.38 -27.53
N GLY A 215 46.86 -18.98 -28.56
CA GLY A 215 45.41 -19.24 -28.60
C GLY A 215 45.00 -20.71 -28.38
N LEU A 216 43.68 -20.97 -28.53
CA LEU A 216 42.97 -22.27 -28.40
C LEU A 216 42.75 -22.73 -26.94
N THR A 217 41.65 -23.38 -26.50
CA THR A 217 40.29 -23.65 -27.06
C THR A 217 39.35 -24.08 -25.90
N PRO A 218 38.00 -24.05 -26.03
CA PRO A 218 37.08 -24.46 -24.97
C PRO A 218 36.66 -25.96 -25.02
N ALA A 219 36.88 -26.73 -23.94
CA ALA A 219 36.30 -28.06 -23.68
C ALA A 219 36.50 -28.50 -22.20
N ALA A 220 35.63 -29.40 -21.70
CA ALA A 220 35.64 -30.04 -20.35
C ALA A 220 35.59 -29.09 -19.12
N LEU A 221 34.64 -29.15 -18.17
CA LEU A 221 33.59 -30.11 -17.77
C LEU A 221 34.08 -31.36 -16.99
N ASP A 222 33.50 -31.52 -15.78
CA ASP A 222 33.47 -32.66 -14.84
C ASP A 222 34.69 -33.13 -14.00
N SER A 223 34.65 -32.76 -12.70
CA SER A 223 34.43 -33.67 -11.53
C SER A 223 35.57 -34.09 -10.54
N VAL A 224 35.11 -34.45 -9.31
CA VAL A 224 35.72 -35.25 -8.21
C VAL A 224 36.73 -34.64 -7.20
N ASN A 225 36.18 -34.25 -6.04
CA ASN A 225 36.51 -34.57 -4.62
C ASN A 225 37.90 -35.06 -4.15
N HIS A 226 38.28 -34.64 -2.92
CA HIS A 226 38.42 -35.44 -1.66
C HIS A 226 38.75 -34.46 -0.49
N GLY A 227 38.60 -34.70 0.82
CA GLY A 227 38.08 -35.77 1.71
C GLY A 227 38.15 -35.23 3.18
N GLY A 228 37.62 -35.83 4.25
CA GLY A 228 37.09 -37.19 4.49
C GLY A 228 36.30 -37.30 5.84
N LEU A 229 36.24 -38.51 6.42
CA LEU A 229 35.30 -38.96 7.48
C LEU A 229 35.94 -38.90 8.91
N ILE A 230 35.51 -39.52 10.03
CA ILE A 230 34.87 -40.84 10.33
C ILE A 230 34.15 -40.84 11.75
N PRO A 231 33.55 -41.93 12.32
CA PRO A 231 32.07 -41.97 12.47
C PRO A 231 31.50 -42.57 13.80
N ALA A 232 30.24 -43.03 13.74
CA ALA A 232 29.61 -44.20 14.43
C ALA A 232 28.60 -43.99 15.59
N ALA A 233 27.61 -44.90 15.58
CA ALA A 233 26.51 -45.16 16.53
C ALA A 233 26.44 -46.71 16.74
N PRO A 234 25.36 -47.39 17.20
CA PRO A 234 24.07 -47.00 17.82
C PRO A 234 24.07 -47.39 19.34
N ALA A 235 23.03 -47.80 20.10
CA ALA A 235 21.62 -48.18 19.90
C ALA A 235 20.82 -47.97 21.24
N LEU A 236 19.57 -48.39 21.48
CA LEU A 236 18.61 -49.25 20.76
C LEU A 236 17.14 -48.79 21.00
N GLN A 237 16.16 -49.66 20.70
CA GLN A 237 14.71 -49.45 20.63
C GLN A 237 13.96 -49.35 21.97
N LEU A 238 12.91 -48.51 22.00
CA LEU A 238 11.55 -48.95 22.35
C LEU A 238 10.57 -48.40 21.29
N ILE A 239 9.39 -49.02 21.14
CA ILE A 239 8.64 -49.05 19.86
C ILE A 239 7.48 -48.03 19.78
N ALA A 240 7.33 -47.47 18.57
CA ALA A 240 6.19 -46.82 17.92
C ALA A 240 5.00 -46.30 18.77
N ALA A 241 4.74 -45.00 18.64
CA ALA A 241 3.42 -44.39 18.85
C ALA A 241 3.15 -43.09 18.05
N LEU A 242 4.19 -42.43 17.50
CA LEU A 242 4.10 -41.03 17.02
C LEU A 242 4.82 -40.75 15.68
N GLU A 243 4.70 -41.65 14.69
CA GLU A 243 5.02 -41.32 13.29
C GLU A 243 3.75 -40.95 12.51
N ALA A 244 3.40 -39.66 12.50
CA ALA A 244 2.38 -39.09 11.59
C ALA A 244 2.48 -37.56 11.43
N GLY A 245 3.36 -37.09 10.52
CA GLY A 245 3.17 -35.80 9.83
C GLY A 245 3.72 -34.51 10.49
N THR A 246 4.43 -33.73 9.66
CA THR A 246 4.72 -32.28 9.78
C THR A 246 5.48 -31.75 11.02
N PRO A 247 6.78 -31.43 10.87
CA PRO A 247 7.48 -30.46 11.71
C PRO A 247 7.41 -29.05 11.07
N TYR A 248 6.72 -28.10 11.73
CA TYR A 248 6.90 -26.68 11.41
C TYR A 248 8.29 -26.21 11.87
N CYS A 249 9.01 -25.49 11.03
CA CYS A 249 10.33 -24.94 11.37
C CYS A 249 10.24 -23.81 12.40
N LEU A 250 10.35 -24.17 13.68
CA LEU A 250 10.55 -23.24 14.79
C LEU A 250 11.94 -22.58 14.73
N GLY A 251 12.06 -21.51 13.94
CA GLY A 251 13.21 -20.61 13.99
C GLY A 251 13.29 -19.91 15.37
N GLY A 252 14.39 -20.14 16.09
CA GLY A 252 14.56 -19.68 17.47
C GLY A 252 14.68 -18.15 17.61
N GLY A 253 14.21 -17.63 18.74
CA GLY A 253 14.43 -16.22 19.13
C GLY A 253 13.43 -15.66 20.15
N TYR A 254 12.18 -16.13 20.13
CA TYR A 254 11.07 -15.39 20.78
C TYR A 254 10.65 -15.87 22.18
N LEU A 255 11.14 -17.01 22.66
CA LEU A 255 10.69 -17.58 23.94
C LEU A 255 11.05 -16.70 25.15
N LEU A 256 12.19 -15.98 25.11
CA LEU A 256 12.59 -15.04 26.17
C LEU A 256 11.65 -13.83 26.30
N ALA A 257 11.05 -13.37 25.19
CA ALA A 257 10.17 -12.20 25.21
C ALA A 257 8.87 -12.47 25.99
N VAL A 258 8.36 -13.70 25.93
CA VAL A 258 7.14 -14.13 26.64
C VAL A 258 7.34 -14.07 28.17
N ILE A 259 8.54 -14.37 28.66
CA ILE A 259 8.86 -14.45 30.10
C ILE A 259 9.07 -13.06 30.73
N LEU A 260 9.40 -12.04 29.94
CA LEU A 260 9.72 -10.68 30.40
C LEU A 260 8.54 -9.67 30.34
N LEU A 261 7.32 -10.12 30.11
CA LEU A 261 6.13 -9.26 30.05
C LEU A 261 5.55 -8.80 31.42
N PRO A 262 5.62 -9.58 32.52
CA PRO A 262 5.12 -9.13 33.83
C PRO A 262 5.85 -8.00 34.59
N PRO A 263 7.19 -7.79 34.52
CA PRO A 263 7.90 -6.99 35.54
C PRO A 263 7.61 -5.49 35.54
N LEU A 264 7.31 -4.87 34.39
CA LEU A 264 7.21 -3.41 34.29
C LEU A 264 6.08 -2.82 35.14
N ALA A 265 4.92 -3.50 35.17
CA ALA A 265 3.80 -3.12 36.02
C ALA A 265 4.10 -3.28 37.53
N GLY A 266 4.94 -4.27 37.87
CA GLY A 266 5.44 -4.47 39.23
C GLY A 266 6.44 -3.41 39.69
N LEU A 267 7.23 -2.84 38.77
CA LEU A 267 8.19 -1.77 39.03
C LEU A 267 7.56 -0.37 39.13
N LEU A 268 6.49 -0.11 38.38
CA LEU A 268 5.79 1.20 38.42
C LEU A 268 5.00 1.41 39.72
N ALA A 269 4.41 0.37 40.30
CA ALA A 269 3.61 0.46 41.53
C ALA A 269 4.36 1.04 42.76
N PRO A 270 5.58 0.57 43.12
CA PRO A 270 6.36 1.20 44.19
C PRO A 270 6.84 2.61 43.82
N LEU A 271 7.13 2.88 42.55
CA LEU A 271 7.57 4.20 42.09
C LEU A 271 6.47 5.27 42.28
N ILE A 272 5.23 4.94 41.90
CA ILE A 272 4.06 5.81 42.11
C ILE A 272 3.78 5.99 43.61
N SER A 273 3.98 4.94 44.42
CA SER A 273 3.83 4.99 45.88
C SER A 273 4.88 5.88 46.57
N LEU A 274 6.08 6.00 45.99
CA LEU A 274 7.15 6.91 46.43
C LEU A 274 6.89 8.36 46.01
N LEU A 275 6.29 8.60 44.84
CA LEU A 275 6.06 9.93 44.28
C LEU A 275 4.84 10.66 44.90
N PHE A 276 3.86 9.92 45.46
CA PHE A 276 2.61 10.51 45.95
C PHE A 276 2.19 10.02 47.36
N PRO A 277 2.93 10.39 48.43
CA PRO A 277 2.57 10.05 49.80
C PRO A 277 1.29 10.79 50.24
N GLY A 278 0.17 10.09 50.30
CA GLY A 278 -1.11 10.67 50.73
C GLY A 278 -2.34 9.93 50.20
N VAL A 279 -3.36 10.67 49.78
CA VAL A 279 -4.69 10.16 49.37
C VAL A 279 -4.60 9.08 48.28
N LEU A 280 -3.63 9.19 47.35
CA LEU A 280 -3.38 8.19 46.32
C LEU A 280 -3.05 6.80 46.88
N LEU A 281 -2.42 6.70 48.06
CA LEU A 281 -2.13 5.42 48.71
C LEU A 281 -3.39 4.73 49.27
N ALA A 282 -4.40 5.51 49.67
CA ALA A 282 -5.71 5.00 50.09
C ALA A 282 -6.53 4.51 48.89
N VAL A 283 -6.54 5.30 47.80
CA VAL A 283 -7.13 4.88 46.52
C VAL A 283 -6.45 3.62 46.00
N TRP A 284 -5.10 3.55 46.05
CA TRP A 284 -4.35 2.35 45.67
C TRP A 284 -4.71 1.15 46.55
N ARG A 285 -4.79 1.28 47.89
CA ARG A 285 -5.20 0.17 48.76
C ARG A 285 -6.61 -0.35 48.43
N GLN A 286 -7.57 0.54 48.14
CA GLN A 286 -8.97 0.19 47.88
C GLN A 286 -9.20 -0.32 46.44
N TYR A 287 -8.44 0.18 45.46
CA TYR A 287 -8.65 -0.08 44.03
C TYR A 287 -7.45 -0.73 43.31
N ARG A 288 -6.45 -1.26 44.05
CA ARG A 288 -5.20 -1.85 43.52
C ARG A 288 -5.39 -2.70 42.27
N LEU A 289 -6.39 -3.60 42.27
CA LEU A 289 -6.64 -4.50 41.15
C LEU A 289 -7.07 -3.74 39.88
N LEU A 290 -7.97 -2.76 40.01
CA LEU A 290 -8.41 -1.91 38.90
C LEU A 290 -7.25 -1.03 38.40
N VAL A 291 -6.44 -0.48 39.31
CA VAL A 291 -5.24 0.31 38.96
C VAL A 291 -4.20 -0.54 38.23
N TYR A 292 -3.96 -1.78 38.66
CA TYR A 292 -3.08 -2.71 37.94
C TYR A 292 -3.63 -3.08 36.55
N VAL A 293 -4.92 -3.38 36.43
CA VAL A 293 -5.56 -3.65 35.12
C VAL A 293 -5.42 -2.44 34.18
N LEU A 294 -5.70 -1.23 34.65
CA LEU A 294 -5.60 0.00 33.85
C LEU A 294 -4.15 0.34 33.48
N LEU A 295 -3.18 0.12 34.39
CA LEU A 295 -1.75 0.29 34.08
C LEU A 295 -1.28 -0.72 33.04
N VAL A 296 -1.62 -2.01 33.20
CA VAL A 296 -1.31 -3.05 32.22
C VAL A 296 -1.94 -2.71 30.86
N GLN A 297 -3.24 -2.42 30.81
CA GLN A 297 -3.94 -2.03 29.58
C GLN A 297 -3.29 -0.81 28.91
N SER A 298 -2.91 0.22 29.69
CA SER A 298 -2.23 1.41 29.17
C SER A 298 -0.84 1.08 28.62
N THR A 299 -0.05 0.26 29.32
CA THR A 299 1.26 -0.20 28.84
C THR A 299 1.13 -1.03 27.56
N LEU A 300 0.14 -1.93 27.49
CA LEU A 300 -0.14 -2.75 26.31
C LEU A 300 -0.54 -1.88 25.11
N VAL A 301 -1.40 -0.87 25.28
CA VAL A 301 -1.81 0.06 24.20
C VAL A 301 -0.66 0.96 23.75
N VAL A 302 0.17 1.48 24.66
CA VAL A 302 1.38 2.24 24.28
C VAL A 302 2.37 1.35 23.53
N LEU A 303 2.59 0.12 23.99
CA LEU A 303 3.47 -0.84 23.32
C LEU A 303 2.94 -1.21 21.93
N GLN A 304 1.64 -1.44 21.77
CA GLN A 304 1.00 -1.67 20.48
C GLN A 304 1.15 -0.46 19.55
N THR A 305 0.99 0.75 20.07
CA THR A 305 1.12 2.00 19.28
C THR A 305 2.55 2.19 18.78
N VAL A 306 3.55 2.01 19.66
CA VAL A 306 4.97 2.15 19.32
C VAL A 306 5.44 1.04 18.39
N LEU A 307 5.12 -0.23 18.67
CA LEU A 307 5.51 -1.34 17.80
C LEU A 307 4.76 -1.32 16.46
N GLY A 308 3.50 -0.83 16.43
CA GLY A 308 2.72 -0.68 15.20
C GLY A 308 3.30 0.32 14.19
N TRP A 309 4.06 1.32 14.66
CA TRP A 309 4.86 2.19 13.76
C TRP A 309 6.04 1.46 13.13
N TRP A 310 6.62 0.46 13.79
CA TRP A 310 7.80 -0.27 13.33
C TRP A 310 7.44 -1.55 12.55
N TYR A 311 6.28 -2.15 12.84
CA TYR A 311 5.83 -3.43 12.28
C TYR A 311 4.34 -3.40 11.86
N PRO A 312 3.93 -2.49 10.94
CA PRO A 312 2.52 -2.29 10.58
C PRO A 312 1.83 -3.50 9.92
N SER A 313 2.60 -4.48 9.42
CA SER A 313 2.12 -5.73 8.83
C SER A 313 2.06 -6.92 9.80
N ALA A 314 2.53 -6.77 11.05
CA ALA A 314 2.54 -7.87 12.00
C ALA A 314 1.14 -8.17 12.53
N TRP A 315 0.56 -9.30 12.09
CA TRP A 315 -0.82 -9.69 12.40
C TRP A 315 -1.17 -9.63 13.90
N TRP A 316 -0.24 -10.00 14.78
CA TRP A 316 -0.44 -10.00 16.24
C TRP A 316 -0.47 -8.58 16.85
N LEU A 317 -0.05 -7.53 16.14
CA LEU A 317 -0.26 -6.13 16.54
C LEU A 317 -1.65 -5.60 16.16
N ALA A 318 -2.45 -6.36 15.40
CA ALA A 318 -3.84 -5.97 15.14
C ALA A 318 -4.65 -5.97 16.47
N PRO A 319 -5.49 -4.94 16.74
CA PRO A 319 -6.14 -4.78 18.04
C PRO A 319 -6.93 -6.00 18.55
N ARG A 320 -7.50 -6.78 17.62
CA ARG A 320 -8.29 -7.99 17.92
C ARG A 320 -7.54 -9.10 18.68
N TYR A 321 -6.20 -9.08 18.73
CA TYR A 321 -5.42 -10.09 19.46
C TYR A 321 -5.06 -9.68 20.90
N TRP A 322 -5.18 -8.40 21.26
CA TRP A 322 -4.81 -7.88 22.58
C TRP A 322 -5.98 -7.91 23.58
N TRP A 323 -7.22 -8.09 23.10
CA TRP A 323 -8.40 -8.17 23.98
C TRP A 323 -8.46 -9.48 24.77
N TRP A 324 -8.15 -10.63 24.15
CA TRP A 324 -8.18 -11.93 24.82
C TRP A 324 -7.26 -11.99 26.05
N PRO A 325 -5.96 -11.62 25.99
CA PRO A 325 -5.12 -11.52 27.18
C PRO A 325 -5.69 -10.57 28.25
N THR A 326 -6.26 -9.44 27.83
CA THR A 326 -6.85 -8.44 28.74
C THR A 326 -8.05 -9.04 29.50
N VAL A 327 -8.97 -9.72 28.80
CA VAL A 327 -10.14 -10.38 29.40
C VAL A 327 -9.75 -11.57 30.29
N ILE A 328 -8.74 -12.36 29.90
CA ILE A 328 -8.23 -13.47 30.72
C ILE A 328 -7.61 -12.94 32.03
N LEU A 329 -6.74 -11.93 31.97
CA LEU A 329 -6.14 -11.32 33.16
C LEU A 329 -7.19 -10.67 34.07
N PHE A 330 -8.21 -10.04 33.49
CA PHE A 330 -9.35 -9.45 34.19
C PHE A 330 -10.21 -10.51 34.92
N ALA A 331 -10.52 -11.62 34.25
CA ALA A 331 -11.24 -12.75 34.84
C ALA A 331 -10.43 -13.41 35.98
N LEU A 332 -9.11 -13.57 35.80
CA LEU A 332 -8.21 -14.07 36.83
C LEU A 332 -8.19 -13.13 38.06
N GLY A 333 -8.12 -11.82 37.82
CA GLY A 333 -8.20 -10.79 38.86
C GLY A 333 -9.52 -10.82 39.63
N LEU A 334 -10.64 -11.02 38.95
CA LEU A 334 -11.95 -11.22 39.57
C LEU A 334 -11.98 -12.47 40.47
N LEU A 335 -11.43 -13.60 40.00
CA LEU A 335 -11.36 -14.85 40.77
C LEU A 335 -10.49 -14.71 42.04
N ILE A 336 -9.33 -14.05 41.91
CA ILE A 336 -8.42 -13.73 43.01
C ILE A 336 -9.07 -12.75 44.00
N GLY A 337 -9.79 -11.74 43.50
CA GLY A 337 -10.54 -10.79 44.33
C GLY A 337 -11.64 -11.48 45.15
N MET A 338 -12.42 -12.37 44.53
CA MET A 338 -13.48 -13.12 45.21
C MET A 338 -12.94 -14.11 46.25
N THR A 339 -11.87 -14.85 45.93
CA THR A 339 -11.25 -15.80 46.88
C THR A 339 -10.57 -15.09 48.05
N LEU A 340 -9.93 -13.93 47.85
CA LEU A 340 -9.39 -13.11 48.94
C LEU A 340 -10.50 -12.51 49.82
N ALA A 341 -11.58 -12.01 49.23
CA ALA A 341 -12.74 -11.51 49.98
C ALA A 341 -13.46 -12.62 50.77
N HIS A 342 -13.51 -13.84 50.24
CA HIS A 342 -14.01 -15.01 50.96
C HIS A 342 -13.09 -15.38 52.14
N ARG A 343 -11.76 -15.44 51.93
CA ARG A 343 -10.78 -15.69 53.02
C ARG A 343 -10.82 -14.64 54.12
N GLN A 344 -11.03 -13.36 53.81
CA GLN A 344 -11.20 -12.32 54.84
C GLN A 344 -12.49 -12.50 55.64
N ARG A 345 -13.57 -13.01 55.05
CA ARG A 345 -14.82 -13.30 55.77
C ARG A 345 -14.72 -14.56 56.63
N SER A 346 -14.03 -15.60 56.17
CA SER A 346 -13.80 -16.81 56.98
C SER A 346 -12.78 -16.60 58.10
N GLY A 347 -11.80 -15.72 57.90
CA GLY A 347 -10.77 -15.39 58.90
C GLY A 347 -11.20 -14.43 60.02
N LEU A 348 -12.44 -13.92 59.99
CA LEU A 348 -13.00 -13.02 61.02
C LEU A 348 -13.86 -13.76 62.07
N ALA A 349 -13.88 -15.09 62.05
CA ALA A 349 -14.70 -15.91 62.95
C ALA A 349 -13.99 -16.32 64.27
N SER A 350 -12.80 -15.78 64.56
CA SER A 350 -11.94 -16.25 65.67
C SER A 350 -11.07 -15.15 66.30
N ALA A 351 -11.67 -14.02 66.67
CA ALA A 351 -11.01 -12.97 67.45
C ALA A 351 -12.02 -12.28 68.38
N ASP A 352 -11.66 -12.09 69.65
CA ASP A 352 -12.58 -11.62 70.70
C ASP A 352 -13.02 -10.15 70.52
N PRO A 353 -14.26 -9.80 70.94
CA PRO A 353 -14.84 -8.48 70.72
C PRO A 353 -14.54 -7.44 71.82
N GLU A 354 -13.70 -7.73 72.82
CA GLU A 354 -13.48 -6.85 73.98
C GLU A 354 -12.07 -6.24 74.07
N LEU A 355 -11.82 -5.18 73.28
CA LEU A 355 -10.94 -4.09 73.74
C LEU A 355 -11.22 -2.78 72.97
N GLY A 356 -11.69 -1.75 73.68
CA GLY A 356 -11.72 -0.37 73.18
C GLY A 356 -10.33 0.29 73.22
N SER A 357 -10.12 1.52 72.74
CA SER A 357 -11.11 2.48 72.22
C SER A 357 -10.42 3.59 71.39
N ALA A 358 -11.24 4.43 70.75
CA ALA A 358 -11.00 5.84 70.46
C ALA A 358 -9.57 6.32 70.06
N THR A 359 -9.25 6.26 68.76
CA THR A 359 -8.57 7.39 68.09
C THR A 359 -9.34 7.81 66.84
N GLY A 360 -10.12 8.89 66.95
CA GLY A 360 -10.88 9.43 65.84
C GLY A 360 -10.02 10.29 64.92
N SER A 361 -9.65 9.78 63.74
CA SER A 361 -9.24 10.63 62.61
C SER A 361 -10.45 10.81 61.68
N GLY A 362 -11.04 11.99 61.73
CA GLY A 362 -12.31 12.34 61.06
C GLY A 362 -12.24 12.49 59.53
N VAL A 363 -11.60 11.55 58.83
CA VAL A 363 -11.59 11.52 57.37
C VAL A 363 -12.93 10.95 56.89
N GLN A 364 -13.88 11.83 56.56
CA GLN A 364 -15.00 11.45 55.70
C GLN A 364 -14.44 10.76 54.45
N ARG A 365 -14.93 9.55 54.11
CA ARG A 365 -14.49 8.82 52.91
C ARG A 365 -14.58 9.79 51.71
N PRO A 366 -13.50 10.01 50.94
CA PRO A 366 -13.44 11.10 49.98
C PRO A 366 -14.21 10.75 48.70
N VAL A 367 -15.54 10.73 48.78
CA VAL A 367 -16.47 10.48 47.66
C VAL A 367 -16.10 11.35 46.45
N ARG A 368 -15.68 12.60 46.70
CA ARG A 368 -15.23 13.55 45.66
C ARG A 368 -14.12 12.98 44.75
N LEU A 369 -13.21 12.14 45.24
CA LEU A 369 -12.13 11.58 44.40
C LEU A 369 -12.62 10.49 43.44
N GLU A 370 -13.58 9.65 43.86
CA GLU A 370 -14.12 8.57 43.01
C GLU A 370 -14.83 9.16 41.78
N TRP A 371 -15.48 10.31 41.95
CA TRP A 371 -16.09 11.07 40.85
C TRP A 371 -15.05 11.64 39.90
N TRP A 372 -14.02 12.34 40.41
CA TRP A 372 -12.95 12.88 39.55
C TRP A 372 -12.24 11.79 38.74
N ALA A 373 -11.94 10.64 39.35
CA ALA A 373 -11.31 9.51 38.67
C ALA A 373 -12.17 8.97 37.52
N LEU A 374 -13.46 8.74 37.75
CA LEU A 374 -14.36 8.21 36.70
C LEU A 374 -14.72 9.26 35.64
N ILE A 375 -14.85 10.54 36.00
CA ILE A 375 -14.98 11.64 35.01
C ILE A 375 -13.74 11.68 34.12
N THR A 376 -12.53 11.53 34.69
CA THR A 376 -11.28 11.53 33.93
C THR A 376 -11.22 10.34 32.96
N LEU A 377 -11.56 9.13 33.43
CA LEU A 377 -11.64 7.93 32.59
C LEU A 377 -12.70 8.07 31.47
N LEU A 378 -13.85 8.66 31.76
CA LEU A 378 -14.89 8.92 30.77
C LEU A 378 -14.44 9.94 29.71
N VAL A 379 -13.81 11.05 30.12
CA VAL A 379 -13.27 12.07 29.21
C VAL A 379 -12.13 11.53 28.34
N VAL A 380 -11.23 10.71 28.91
CA VAL A 380 -10.17 10.03 28.16
C VAL A 380 -10.75 9.01 27.18
N GLY A 381 -11.74 8.21 27.59
CA GLY A 381 -12.42 7.23 26.73
C GLY A 381 -13.14 7.88 25.55
N ILE A 382 -13.87 8.98 25.79
CA ILE A 382 -14.55 9.76 24.74
C ILE A 382 -13.54 10.47 23.84
N GLY A 383 -12.53 11.14 24.41
CA GLY A 383 -11.50 11.86 23.65
C GLY A 383 -10.67 10.94 22.75
N TRP A 384 -10.27 9.77 23.26
CA TRP A 384 -9.60 8.74 22.47
C TRP A 384 -10.55 8.12 21.44
N GLY A 385 -11.82 7.89 21.78
CA GLY A 385 -12.83 7.42 20.82
C GLY A 385 -13.02 8.39 19.64
N VAL A 386 -13.11 9.70 19.90
CA VAL A 386 -13.20 10.74 18.85
C VAL A 386 -11.91 10.82 18.02
N TRP A 387 -10.74 10.78 18.65
CA TRP A 387 -9.45 10.80 17.95
C TRP A 387 -9.22 9.54 17.09
N ALA A 388 -9.52 8.36 17.64
CA ALA A 388 -9.37 7.10 16.93
C ALA A 388 -10.45 6.93 15.84
N TRP A 389 -11.64 7.53 16.01
CA TRP A 389 -12.63 7.67 14.94
C TRP A 389 -12.13 8.55 13.80
N SER A 390 -11.58 9.74 14.08
CA SER A 390 -11.04 10.63 13.05
C SER A 390 -9.80 10.07 12.33
N ARG A 391 -9.06 9.14 12.97
CA ARG A 391 -7.86 8.53 12.39
C ARG A 391 -8.07 7.15 11.74
N TYR A 392 -9.02 6.35 12.22
CA TYR A 392 -9.21 4.94 11.81
C TYR A 392 -10.65 4.57 11.44
N GLY A 393 -11.59 5.53 11.44
CA GLY A 393 -12.95 5.38 10.91
C GLY A 393 -13.93 4.51 11.71
N SER A 394 -13.46 3.58 12.55
CA SER A 394 -14.35 2.67 13.31
C SER A 394 -13.81 2.19 14.66
N ALA A 395 -12.82 2.87 15.27
CA ALA A 395 -12.07 2.33 16.41
C ALA A 395 -12.79 2.37 17.79
N TRP A 396 -14.05 2.80 17.86
CA TRP A 396 -14.79 2.93 19.13
C TRP A 396 -14.83 1.63 19.95
N ASP A 397 -15.03 0.47 19.31
CA ASP A 397 -15.26 -0.81 19.99
C ASP A 397 -14.19 -1.14 21.06
N GLN A 398 -12.95 -0.67 20.87
CA GLN A 398 -11.80 -0.94 21.74
C GLN A 398 -11.87 -0.21 23.09
N MET A 399 -12.50 0.98 23.14
CA MET A 399 -12.72 1.74 24.38
C MET A 399 -14.19 1.78 24.81
N THR A 400 -15.14 1.29 24.00
CA THR A 400 -16.57 1.23 24.38
C THR A 400 -16.77 0.51 25.73
N PRO A 401 -16.15 -0.65 26.03
CA PRO A 401 -16.29 -1.28 27.35
C PRO A 401 -15.81 -0.39 28.50
N LEU A 402 -14.65 0.27 28.37
CA LEU A 402 -14.11 1.15 29.41
C LEU A 402 -14.98 2.41 29.61
N THR A 403 -15.49 2.96 28.51
CA THR A 403 -16.36 4.15 28.50
C THR A 403 -17.72 3.84 29.12
N VAL A 404 -18.34 2.71 28.73
CA VAL A 404 -19.60 2.20 29.32
C VAL A 404 -19.40 1.86 30.80
N GLY A 405 -18.33 1.16 31.16
CA GLY A 405 -17.99 0.86 32.55
C GLY A 405 -17.84 2.12 33.40
N SER A 406 -17.16 3.14 32.89
CA SER A 406 -16.97 4.42 33.59
C SER A 406 -18.29 5.20 33.75
N ALA A 407 -19.13 5.24 32.71
CA ALA A 407 -20.44 5.89 32.74
C ALA A 407 -21.41 5.18 33.72
N VAL A 408 -21.46 3.85 33.69
CA VAL A 408 -22.28 3.02 34.60
C VAL A 408 -21.76 3.12 36.05
N GLY A 409 -20.45 3.25 36.24
CA GLY A 409 -19.84 3.57 37.54
C GLY A 409 -20.26 4.94 38.10
N LEU A 410 -20.28 5.98 37.26
CA LEU A 410 -20.76 7.32 37.65
C LEU A 410 -22.26 7.31 37.99
N ALA A 411 -23.09 6.63 37.19
CA ALA A 411 -24.51 6.45 37.47
C ALA A 411 -24.73 5.73 38.82
N HIS A 412 -23.91 4.73 39.15
CA HIS A 412 -23.96 4.04 40.44
C HIS A 412 -23.58 4.95 41.63
N LEU A 413 -22.58 5.83 41.47
CA LEU A 413 -22.23 6.83 42.48
C LEU A 413 -23.33 7.88 42.67
N MET A 414 -23.94 8.36 41.57
CA MET A 414 -25.12 9.23 41.63
C MET A 414 -26.26 8.57 42.39
N LEU A 415 -26.66 7.36 42.00
CA LEU A 415 -27.73 6.61 42.67
C LEU A 415 -27.41 6.35 44.15
N ARG A 416 -26.19 5.95 44.50
CA ARG A 416 -25.75 5.80 45.90
C ARG A 416 -25.79 7.11 46.70
N SER A 417 -25.62 8.27 46.07
CA SER A 417 -25.71 9.57 46.75
C SER A 417 -27.16 10.03 46.99
N LEU A 418 -28.12 9.47 46.25
CA LEU A 418 -29.55 9.80 46.31
C LEU A 418 -30.38 8.76 47.10
N CYS A 419 -29.94 7.50 47.14
CA CYS A 419 -30.67 6.40 47.75
C CYS A 419 -30.29 6.15 49.23
N ARG A 420 -31.27 5.78 50.06
CA ARG A 420 -31.04 5.36 51.45
C ARG A 420 -30.21 4.06 51.51
N PRO A 421 -29.38 3.86 52.56
CA PRO A 421 -28.34 2.81 52.62
C PRO A 421 -28.83 1.36 52.64
N HIS A 422 -30.14 1.12 52.81
CA HIS A 422 -30.73 -0.24 52.82
C HIS A 422 -31.20 -0.73 51.44
N THR A 423 -31.10 0.10 50.39
CA THR A 423 -31.42 -0.30 49.01
C THR A 423 -30.48 -1.38 48.47
N THR A 424 -30.96 -2.20 47.52
CA THR A 424 -30.13 -3.22 46.84
C THR A 424 -28.94 -2.60 46.11
N VAL A 425 -29.12 -1.41 45.51
CA VAL A 425 -28.06 -0.60 44.89
C VAL A 425 -26.94 -0.28 45.88
N ALA A 426 -27.26 0.03 47.14
CA ALA A 426 -26.24 0.31 48.15
C ALA A 426 -25.35 -0.91 48.47
N ARG A 427 -25.81 -2.14 48.25
CA ARG A 427 -25.07 -3.38 48.56
C ARG A 427 -23.90 -3.67 47.59
N TRP A 428 -23.98 -3.20 46.35
CA TRP A 428 -22.93 -3.40 45.35
C TRP A 428 -21.84 -2.32 45.44
N SER A 429 -20.57 -2.72 45.37
CA SER A 429 -19.47 -1.76 45.25
C SER A 429 -19.40 -1.17 43.85
N THR A 430 -18.97 0.09 43.75
CA THR A 430 -18.82 0.79 42.46
C THR A 430 -17.91 0.02 41.50
N GLY A 431 -16.85 -0.62 42.03
CA GLY A 431 -15.99 -1.52 41.26
C GLY A 431 -16.76 -2.66 40.61
N GLN A 432 -17.58 -3.42 41.36
CA GLN A 432 -18.37 -4.52 40.80
C GLN A 432 -19.32 -4.05 39.68
N VAL A 433 -19.91 -2.86 39.83
CA VAL A 433 -20.85 -2.30 38.84
C VAL A 433 -20.14 -1.83 37.57
N ILE A 434 -18.96 -1.21 37.69
CA ILE A 434 -18.07 -0.93 36.55
C ILE A 434 -17.70 -2.23 35.83
N LEU A 435 -17.22 -3.24 36.57
CA LEU A 435 -16.75 -4.51 36.01
C LEU A 435 -17.86 -5.26 35.25
N VAL A 436 -19.09 -5.26 35.78
CA VAL A 436 -20.27 -5.85 35.08
C VAL A 436 -20.67 -5.03 33.85
N GLY A 437 -20.63 -3.70 33.91
CA GLY A 437 -20.87 -2.85 32.73
C GLY A 437 -19.86 -3.10 31.60
N MET A 438 -18.57 -3.24 31.94
CA MET A 438 -17.52 -3.63 30.99
C MET A 438 -17.77 -5.02 30.40
N LEU A 439 -18.13 -6.00 31.25
CA LEU A 439 -18.37 -7.38 30.83
C LEU A 439 -19.55 -7.50 29.86
N LEU A 440 -20.70 -6.89 30.18
CA LEU A 440 -21.90 -6.91 29.33
C LEU A 440 -21.65 -6.21 28.00
N CYS A 441 -20.90 -5.11 28.00
CA CYS A 441 -20.46 -4.45 26.76
C CYS A 441 -19.56 -5.37 25.91
N GLY A 442 -18.59 -6.05 26.53
CA GLY A 442 -17.71 -7.01 25.84
C GLY A 442 -18.47 -8.20 25.25
N VAL A 443 -19.43 -8.77 25.98
CA VAL A 443 -20.30 -9.84 25.50
C VAL A 443 -21.18 -9.37 24.33
N GLY A 444 -21.74 -8.17 24.41
CA GLY A 444 -22.52 -7.58 23.30
C GLY A 444 -21.70 -7.35 22.03
N LEU A 445 -20.45 -6.92 22.18
CA LEU A 445 -19.50 -6.78 21.06
C LEU A 445 -19.10 -8.13 20.48
N ALA A 446 -18.78 -9.12 21.31
CA ALA A 446 -18.40 -10.47 20.87
C ALA A 446 -19.57 -11.23 20.21
N TRP A 447 -20.80 -11.09 20.73
CA TRP A 447 -22.01 -11.63 20.09
C TRP A 447 -22.23 -11.02 18.70
N ARG A 448 -22.00 -9.71 18.57
CA ARG A 448 -22.08 -9.00 17.30
C ARG A 448 -20.96 -9.41 16.33
N GLU A 449 -19.73 -9.57 16.80
CA GLU A 449 -18.61 -10.08 16.00
C GLU A 449 -18.86 -11.53 15.52
N TRP A 450 -19.52 -12.36 16.36
CA TRP A 450 -19.99 -13.70 15.97
C TRP A 450 -21.09 -13.66 14.90
N GLN A 451 -22.05 -12.73 14.97
CA GLN A 451 -23.03 -12.52 13.90
C GLN A 451 -22.38 -11.97 12.61
N GLU A 452 -21.37 -11.10 12.73
CA GLU A 452 -20.60 -10.54 11.60
C GLU A 452 -19.59 -11.55 11.00
N SER A 453 -19.34 -12.68 11.66
CA SER A 453 -18.50 -13.80 11.19
C SER A 453 -19.30 -15.10 10.96
N ALA A 454 -20.64 -15.02 10.93
CA ALA A 454 -21.51 -16.14 10.59
C ALA A 454 -21.13 -16.70 9.20
N PRO A 455 -21.08 -18.04 9.01
CA PRO A 455 -20.75 -18.63 7.74
C PRO A 455 -21.77 -18.20 6.68
N TRP A 456 -21.25 -17.70 5.57
CA TRP A 456 -22.03 -17.23 4.44
C TRP A 456 -22.86 -18.37 3.83
N PRO A 457 -24.03 -18.12 3.19
CA PRO A 457 -24.90 -19.17 2.69
C PRO A 457 -24.17 -20.19 1.81
N ALA A 458 -24.52 -21.47 1.97
CA ALA A 458 -23.88 -22.56 1.24
C ALA A 458 -23.93 -22.31 -0.29
N PRO A 459 -22.81 -22.45 -1.01
CA PRO A 459 -22.71 -22.00 -2.40
C PRO A 459 -23.68 -22.75 -3.31
N VAL A 460 -24.43 -21.99 -4.11
CA VAL A 460 -25.38 -22.53 -5.08
C VAL A 460 -24.69 -22.62 -6.43
N SER A 461 -24.66 -23.81 -7.03
CA SER A 461 -23.99 -24.01 -8.32
C SER A 461 -24.62 -23.16 -9.43
N ALA A 462 -23.81 -22.27 -9.99
CA ALA A 462 -24.13 -21.51 -11.17
C ALA A 462 -24.06 -22.43 -12.41
N ALA A 463 -25.21 -22.69 -13.03
CA ALA A 463 -25.25 -23.33 -14.35
C ALA A 463 -24.60 -22.40 -15.40
N THR A 464 -23.37 -22.74 -15.81
CA THR A 464 -22.62 -22.07 -16.88
C THR A 464 -22.60 -22.92 -18.14
N ARG A 465 -22.83 -22.32 -19.31
CA ARG A 465 -22.62 -22.97 -20.61
C ARG A 465 -21.13 -23.02 -20.92
N THR A 466 -20.66 -24.15 -21.43
CA THR A 466 -19.24 -24.41 -21.69
C THR A 466 -18.69 -23.71 -22.94
N GLU A 467 -19.56 -23.25 -23.83
CA GLU A 467 -19.21 -22.68 -25.15
C GLU A 467 -19.12 -21.15 -25.16
N GLU A 468 -19.67 -20.46 -24.15
CA GLU A 468 -19.61 -19.00 -24.04
C GLU A 468 -18.26 -18.58 -23.42
N THR A 469 -17.59 -17.56 -23.97
CA THR A 469 -16.32 -17.01 -23.43
C THR A 469 -16.37 -15.49 -23.27
N TRP A 470 -15.54 -14.97 -22.36
CA TRP A 470 -15.25 -13.55 -22.16
C TRP A 470 -13.72 -13.40 -22.07
N PRO A 471 -13.00 -13.40 -23.21
CA PRO A 471 -11.57 -13.68 -23.23
C PRO A 471 -10.68 -12.54 -22.75
N GLN A 472 -11.11 -11.27 -22.83
CA GLN A 472 -10.26 -10.12 -22.52
C GLN A 472 -11.03 -9.01 -21.77
N TYR A 473 -10.32 -7.99 -21.28
CA TYR A 473 -10.93 -6.79 -20.72
C TYR A 473 -11.99 -6.20 -21.67
N ARG A 474 -13.17 -5.86 -21.12
CA ARG A 474 -14.37 -5.39 -21.85
C ARG A 474 -14.95 -6.37 -22.89
N GLY A 475 -14.57 -7.64 -22.85
CA GLY A 475 -15.14 -8.74 -23.63
C GLY A 475 -14.47 -8.95 -24.99
N ASN A 476 -14.20 -7.89 -25.76
CA ASN A 476 -13.60 -7.95 -27.09
C ASN A 476 -12.42 -6.96 -27.29
N PRO A 477 -11.55 -7.16 -28.30
CA PRO A 477 -10.41 -6.28 -28.60
C PRO A 477 -10.78 -4.79 -28.79
N GLU A 478 -11.97 -4.53 -29.30
CA GLU A 478 -12.56 -3.21 -29.55
C GLU A 478 -13.12 -2.55 -28.27
N ARG A 479 -13.03 -3.26 -27.13
CA ARG A 479 -13.38 -2.83 -25.76
C ARG A 479 -14.81 -2.34 -25.55
N THR A 480 -15.73 -2.76 -26.41
CA THR A 480 -17.14 -2.31 -26.46
C THR A 480 -17.96 -2.55 -25.19
N GLY A 481 -17.57 -3.47 -24.31
CA GLY A 481 -18.40 -3.92 -23.19
C GLY A 481 -19.70 -4.62 -23.61
N CYS A 482 -19.77 -5.05 -24.87
CA CYS A 482 -20.93 -5.67 -25.51
C CYS A 482 -20.43 -6.80 -26.45
N PRO A 483 -19.88 -7.90 -25.91
CA PRO A 483 -19.23 -8.95 -26.72
C PRO A 483 -20.23 -9.87 -27.44
N THR A 484 -21.48 -9.90 -26.99
CA THR A 484 -22.62 -10.47 -27.72
C THR A 484 -23.50 -9.32 -28.18
N ASP A 485 -24.09 -9.39 -29.38
CA ASP A 485 -25.05 -8.37 -29.80
C ASP A 485 -26.23 -8.28 -28.82
N SER A 486 -26.42 -7.08 -28.30
CA SER A 486 -27.37 -6.69 -27.28
C SER A 486 -27.81 -5.27 -27.57
N THR A 487 -29.06 -4.95 -27.28
CA THR A 487 -29.57 -3.58 -27.35
C THR A 487 -29.26 -2.78 -26.08
N VAL A 488 -29.50 -1.47 -26.10
CA VAL A 488 -29.57 -0.61 -24.90
C VAL A 488 -31.05 -0.32 -24.60
N PRO A 489 -31.48 -0.34 -23.32
CA PRO A 489 -32.79 0.18 -22.92
C PRO A 489 -33.03 1.62 -23.42
N ARG A 490 -34.27 1.91 -23.82
CA ARG A 490 -34.73 3.26 -24.19
C ARG A 490 -35.13 4.08 -22.97
N GLN A 491 -35.65 3.43 -21.92
CA GLN A 491 -35.97 4.04 -20.63
C GLN A 491 -35.54 3.12 -19.48
N PRO A 492 -34.22 3.03 -19.18
CA PRO A 492 -33.73 2.13 -18.13
C PRO A 492 -34.25 2.51 -16.74
N ARG A 493 -34.69 1.49 -16.01
CA ARG A 493 -34.93 1.54 -14.56
C ARG A 493 -34.04 0.52 -13.86
N ILE A 494 -33.79 0.73 -12.56
CA ILE A 494 -33.05 -0.22 -11.73
C ILE A 494 -33.96 -1.43 -11.46
N LEU A 495 -33.65 -2.56 -12.09
CA LEU A 495 -34.40 -3.81 -11.92
C LEU A 495 -34.02 -4.51 -10.61
N TRP A 496 -32.76 -4.40 -10.21
CA TRP A 496 -32.27 -4.82 -8.88
C TRP A 496 -30.94 -4.18 -8.53
N ARG A 497 -30.67 -4.05 -7.22
CA ARG A 497 -29.35 -3.75 -6.64
C ARG A 497 -28.93 -4.95 -5.80
N CYS A 498 -27.87 -5.63 -6.20
CA CYS A 498 -27.24 -6.70 -5.43
C CYS A 498 -26.19 -6.07 -4.50
N ASP A 499 -26.42 -6.07 -3.18
CA ASP A 499 -25.37 -5.73 -2.22
C ASP A 499 -24.37 -6.89 -2.14
N VAL A 500 -23.13 -6.65 -2.58
CA VAL A 500 -22.05 -7.64 -2.49
C VAL A 500 -21.23 -7.51 -1.21
N SER A 501 -21.63 -6.61 -0.30
CA SER A 501 -21.07 -6.47 1.04
C SER A 501 -21.79 -7.32 2.08
N GLN A 502 -21.02 -7.89 3.01
CA GLN A 502 -21.53 -8.38 4.30
C GLN A 502 -20.47 -8.13 5.38
N GLY A 503 -20.91 -7.60 6.53
CA GLY A 503 -20.04 -7.20 7.64
C GLY A 503 -19.74 -5.69 7.68
N ARG A 504 -18.88 -5.29 8.62
CA ARG A 504 -18.41 -3.90 8.78
C ARG A 504 -17.30 -3.58 7.79
N GLY A 505 -17.32 -2.38 7.23
CA GLY A 505 -16.24 -1.83 6.42
C GLY A 505 -16.77 -0.90 5.34
N ARG A 506 -15.88 -0.43 4.47
CA ARG A 506 -16.23 0.21 3.20
C ARG A 506 -16.00 -0.78 2.07
N PHE A 507 -17.01 -0.95 1.23
CA PHE A 507 -16.99 -1.89 0.11
C PHE A 507 -17.10 -1.13 -1.20
N TYR A 508 -16.31 -1.57 -2.17
CA TYR A 508 -16.12 -0.88 -3.44
C TYR A 508 -16.05 -1.89 -4.59
N VAL A 509 -17.00 -1.79 -5.51
CA VAL A 509 -17.08 -2.58 -6.75
C VAL A 509 -16.43 -1.76 -7.86
N HIS A 510 -15.09 -1.80 -7.93
CA HIS A 510 -14.31 -1.02 -8.91
C HIS A 510 -13.98 -1.80 -10.18
N SER A 511 -13.89 -3.13 -10.10
CA SER A 511 -13.75 -3.96 -11.31
C SER A 511 -14.98 -3.84 -12.22
N THR A 512 -14.79 -4.11 -13.51
CA THR A 512 -15.90 -4.19 -14.48
C THR A 512 -16.58 -5.56 -14.34
N PRO A 513 -17.92 -5.65 -14.24
CA PRO A 513 -18.59 -6.94 -14.13
C PRO A 513 -18.46 -7.70 -15.45
N THR A 514 -18.04 -8.97 -15.37
CA THR A 514 -18.04 -9.89 -16.51
C THR A 514 -19.34 -10.68 -16.49
N VAL A 515 -20.07 -10.64 -17.61
CA VAL A 515 -21.48 -11.04 -17.69
C VAL A 515 -21.63 -12.12 -18.74
N LEU A 516 -22.06 -13.32 -18.35
CA LEU A 516 -22.13 -14.48 -19.24
C LEU A 516 -23.13 -15.54 -18.74
N GLY A 517 -23.81 -16.25 -19.66
CA GLY A 517 -24.92 -17.12 -19.30
C GLY A 517 -25.96 -16.38 -18.43
N ASP A 518 -26.25 -16.93 -17.25
CA ASP A 518 -27.16 -16.33 -16.26
C ASP A 518 -26.41 -15.86 -15.00
N CYS A 519 -25.15 -15.44 -15.15
CA CYS A 519 -24.27 -15.00 -14.07
C CYS A 519 -23.48 -13.72 -14.41
N ALA A 520 -23.24 -12.88 -13.40
CA ALA A 520 -22.21 -11.84 -13.43
C ALA A 520 -21.15 -12.11 -12.36
N TYR A 521 -19.90 -11.86 -12.72
CA TYR A 521 -18.72 -12.07 -11.89
C TYR A 521 -18.01 -10.75 -11.67
N VAL A 522 -17.71 -10.41 -10.41
CA VAL A 522 -17.14 -9.11 -10.07
C VAL A 522 -16.15 -9.18 -8.92
N GLY A 523 -15.04 -8.45 -9.06
CA GLY A 523 -14.06 -8.21 -8.02
C GLY A 523 -14.43 -7.01 -7.14
N VAL A 524 -14.25 -7.18 -5.83
CA VAL A 524 -14.65 -6.22 -4.79
C VAL A 524 -13.42 -5.89 -3.94
N LEU A 525 -13.23 -4.60 -3.63
CA LEU A 525 -12.33 -4.14 -2.57
C LEU A 525 -13.13 -3.95 -1.27
N HIS A 526 -12.55 -4.37 -0.15
CA HIS A 526 -13.09 -4.21 1.19
C HIS A 526 -12.06 -3.57 2.12
N GLU A 527 -12.38 -2.41 2.69
CA GLU A 527 -11.55 -1.67 3.65
C GLU A 527 -12.14 -1.80 5.08
N ILE A 528 -11.35 -2.29 6.03
CA ILE A 528 -11.68 -2.38 7.46
C ILE A 528 -10.52 -1.80 8.28
N GLN A 529 -10.76 -0.76 9.09
CA GLN A 529 -9.77 -0.22 10.04
C GLN A 529 -8.40 0.14 9.39
N GLY A 530 -8.39 0.55 8.11
CA GLY A 530 -7.16 0.83 7.35
C GLY A 530 -6.43 -0.39 6.80
N GLN A 531 -6.99 -1.59 6.93
CA GLN A 531 -6.56 -2.82 6.24
C GLN A 531 -7.46 -3.05 5.03
N THR A 532 -6.89 -3.45 3.89
CA THR A 532 -7.62 -3.76 2.66
C THR A 532 -7.64 -5.27 2.38
N ARG A 533 -8.74 -5.75 1.81
CA ARG A 533 -9.01 -7.14 1.43
C ARG A 533 -9.77 -7.16 0.11
N GLY A 534 -9.79 -8.30 -0.56
CA GLY A 534 -10.56 -8.51 -1.78
C GLY A 534 -11.52 -9.69 -1.71
N TYR A 535 -12.55 -9.64 -2.55
CA TYR A 535 -13.50 -10.74 -2.80
C TYR A 535 -13.72 -10.88 -4.30
N LEU A 536 -13.87 -12.11 -4.80
CA LEU A 536 -14.54 -12.35 -6.07
C LEU A 536 -15.95 -12.89 -5.80
N VAL A 537 -16.95 -12.35 -6.49
CA VAL A 537 -18.36 -12.57 -6.20
C VAL A 537 -19.13 -12.95 -7.47
N CYS A 538 -19.97 -13.98 -7.39
CA CYS A 538 -20.88 -14.41 -8.45
C CYS A 538 -22.33 -14.07 -8.12
N VAL A 539 -23.03 -13.39 -9.03
CA VAL A 539 -24.42 -12.93 -8.87
C VAL A 539 -25.30 -13.51 -9.98
N SER A 540 -26.48 -14.02 -9.62
CA SER A 540 -27.46 -14.57 -10.56
C SER A 540 -28.19 -13.46 -11.33
N LEU A 541 -28.32 -13.63 -12.66
CA LEU A 541 -29.01 -12.67 -13.52
C LEU A 541 -30.48 -13.04 -13.82
N ALA A 542 -30.81 -14.30 -13.56
CA ALA A 542 -32.15 -14.87 -13.59
C ALA A 542 -32.54 -15.38 -12.20
N GLU A 543 -33.82 -15.66 -12.02
CA GLU A 543 -34.30 -16.42 -10.85
C GLU A 543 -33.78 -17.85 -10.87
N ARG A 544 -33.57 -18.46 -9.70
CA ARG A 544 -33.11 -19.86 -9.57
C ARG A 544 -33.88 -20.60 -8.49
N GLN A 545 -34.10 -21.89 -8.69
CA GLN A 545 -34.61 -22.78 -7.64
C GLN A 545 -33.44 -23.35 -6.83
N ALA A 546 -33.45 -23.15 -5.50
CA ALA A 546 -32.44 -23.68 -4.59
C ALA A 546 -33.10 -24.06 -3.25
N ALA A 547 -32.80 -25.27 -2.74
CA ALA A 547 -33.31 -25.77 -1.45
C ALA A 547 -34.83 -25.58 -1.22
N GLY A 548 -35.64 -25.75 -2.28
CA GLY A 548 -37.10 -25.59 -2.23
C GLY A 548 -37.58 -24.13 -2.18
N ARG A 549 -36.75 -23.16 -2.59
CA ARG A 549 -37.09 -21.73 -2.65
C ARG A 549 -36.67 -21.12 -4.00
N THR A 550 -37.47 -20.19 -4.49
CA THR A 550 -37.06 -19.27 -5.56
C THR A 550 -36.11 -18.22 -4.99
N LEU A 551 -34.88 -18.17 -5.51
CA LEU A 551 -33.95 -17.06 -5.33
C LEU A 551 -34.17 -16.06 -6.48
N PRO A 552 -34.39 -14.75 -6.20
CA PRO A 552 -34.57 -13.75 -7.24
C PRO A 552 -33.30 -13.48 -8.04
N ALA A 553 -33.43 -12.85 -9.21
CA ALA A 553 -32.29 -12.21 -9.88
C ALA A 553 -31.65 -11.14 -8.97
N GLY A 554 -30.34 -10.95 -9.07
CA GLY A 554 -29.56 -10.15 -8.12
C GLY A 554 -29.17 -10.91 -6.84
N THR A 555 -29.49 -12.19 -6.69
CA THR A 555 -29.00 -13.02 -5.57
C THR A 555 -27.56 -13.46 -5.81
N VAL A 556 -26.71 -13.33 -4.78
CA VAL A 556 -25.34 -13.85 -4.79
C VAL A 556 -25.32 -15.37 -4.67
N LEU A 557 -24.55 -16.06 -5.52
CA LEU A 557 -24.53 -17.53 -5.63
C LEU A 557 -23.33 -18.18 -4.94
N TRP A 558 -22.14 -17.60 -5.15
CA TRP A 558 -20.90 -17.99 -4.49
C TRP A 558 -19.98 -16.77 -4.29
N ARG A 559 -19.07 -16.84 -3.33
CA ARG A 559 -17.99 -15.88 -3.07
C ARG A 559 -16.68 -16.64 -2.86
N PHE A 560 -15.59 -16.08 -3.37
CA PHE A 560 -14.23 -16.53 -3.12
C PHE A 560 -13.43 -15.43 -2.40
N ASP A 561 -12.67 -15.81 -1.36
CA ASP A 561 -11.84 -14.88 -0.58
C ASP A 561 -10.47 -15.44 -0.13
N ALA A 562 -10.06 -16.58 -0.73
CA ALA A 562 -8.82 -17.31 -0.41
C ALA A 562 -8.60 -17.47 1.11
N ASP A 563 -9.59 -18.02 1.82
CA ASP A 563 -9.60 -18.21 3.28
C ASP A 563 -9.37 -16.89 4.06
N GLY A 564 -9.97 -15.81 3.56
CA GLY A 564 -9.79 -14.45 4.07
C GLY A 564 -8.39 -13.83 3.84
N THR A 565 -7.58 -14.42 2.96
CA THR A 565 -6.24 -13.92 2.58
C THR A 565 -6.21 -13.15 1.26
N LEU A 566 -7.30 -13.13 0.48
CA LEU A 566 -7.36 -12.45 -0.82
C LEU A 566 -7.15 -10.93 -0.66
N LYS A 567 -6.17 -10.38 -1.41
CA LYS A 567 -5.93 -8.94 -1.52
C LYS A 567 -6.96 -8.29 -2.45
N PRO A 568 -7.15 -6.96 -2.43
CA PRO A 568 -8.17 -6.28 -3.24
C PRO A 568 -8.20 -6.68 -4.71
N VAL A 569 -9.38 -6.86 -5.29
CA VAL A 569 -9.55 -7.29 -6.68
C VAL A 569 -10.00 -6.11 -7.54
N PHE A 570 -9.02 -5.46 -8.19
CA PHE A 570 -9.25 -4.40 -9.19
C PHE A 570 -9.42 -4.96 -10.59
N ALA A 571 -8.65 -6.02 -10.93
CA ALA A 571 -8.77 -6.73 -12.19
C ALA A 571 -10.21 -7.20 -12.43
N SER A 572 -10.69 -7.05 -13.67
CA SER A 572 -11.98 -7.61 -14.06
C SER A 572 -11.77 -9.08 -14.40
N PRO A 573 -12.63 -10.01 -13.96
CA PRO A 573 -12.40 -11.43 -14.21
C PRO A 573 -12.66 -11.78 -15.69
N THR A 574 -11.82 -12.59 -16.32
CA THR A 574 -12.09 -13.15 -17.67
C THR A 574 -12.54 -14.61 -17.58
N LEU A 575 -13.22 -15.11 -18.62
CA LEU A 575 -13.89 -16.42 -18.61
C LEU A 575 -13.59 -17.21 -19.89
N ARG A 576 -13.16 -18.47 -19.75
CA ARG A 576 -13.01 -19.45 -20.85
C ARG A 576 -13.50 -20.82 -20.40
N GLY A 577 -14.40 -21.46 -21.13
CA GLY A 577 -14.78 -22.87 -20.89
C GLY A 577 -15.25 -23.18 -19.47
N GLY A 578 -15.99 -22.28 -18.82
CA GLY A 578 -16.42 -22.44 -17.42
C GLY A 578 -15.32 -22.22 -16.36
N ARG A 579 -14.16 -21.67 -16.74
CA ARG A 579 -13.08 -21.22 -15.85
C ARG A 579 -13.05 -19.70 -15.77
N LEU A 580 -12.78 -19.14 -14.59
CA LEU A 580 -12.64 -17.71 -14.32
C LEU A 580 -11.22 -17.36 -13.89
N TYR A 581 -10.67 -16.29 -14.47
CA TYR A 581 -9.28 -15.88 -14.26
C TYR A 581 -9.22 -14.42 -13.79
N PHE A 582 -8.50 -14.14 -12.71
CA PHE A 582 -8.36 -12.78 -12.17
C PHE A 582 -7.10 -12.64 -11.30
N GLY A 583 -6.64 -11.40 -11.13
CA GLY A 583 -5.50 -11.03 -10.29
C GLY A 583 -5.90 -10.36 -8.96
N GLU A 584 -5.02 -10.44 -7.96
CA GLU A 584 -5.15 -9.67 -6.71
C GLU A 584 -4.12 -8.53 -6.59
N GLY A 585 -4.45 -7.54 -5.78
CA GLY A 585 -3.56 -6.49 -5.30
C GLY A 585 -3.73 -5.13 -6.00
N TYR A 586 -3.12 -4.12 -5.40
CA TYR A 586 -2.95 -2.76 -5.90
C TYR A 586 -1.50 -2.32 -5.66
N HIS A 587 -1.02 -1.23 -6.26
CA HIS A 587 0.40 -0.78 -6.30
C HIS A 587 1.31 -1.04 -5.06
N GLN A 588 0.82 -0.94 -3.81
CA GLN A 588 1.62 -1.22 -2.60
C GLN A 588 1.76 -2.71 -2.25
N ASP A 589 0.91 -3.57 -2.81
CA ASP A 589 0.79 -4.98 -2.44
C ASP A 589 1.85 -5.84 -3.13
N ARG A 590 2.41 -6.79 -2.38
CA ARG A 590 3.45 -7.73 -2.82
C ARG A 590 3.03 -9.16 -2.57
N ASP A 591 3.79 -10.11 -3.13
CA ASP A 591 3.54 -11.55 -3.04
C ASP A 591 2.08 -11.89 -3.43
N CYS A 592 1.66 -11.36 -4.57
CA CYS A 592 0.31 -11.48 -5.12
C CYS A 592 0.12 -12.77 -5.92
N ARG A 593 -1.10 -12.95 -6.42
CA ARG A 593 -1.58 -14.21 -7.00
C ARG A 593 -2.49 -13.93 -8.19
N LEU A 594 -2.26 -14.66 -9.27
CA LEU A 594 -3.25 -14.89 -10.32
C LEU A 594 -4.02 -16.16 -9.95
N PHE A 595 -5.34 -16.11 -9.98
CA PHE A 595 -6.21 -17.24 -9.63
C PHE A 595 -6.95 -17.77 -10.86
N CYS A 596 -7.20 -19.08 -10.87
CA CYS A 596 -8.22 -19.71 -11.71
C CYS A 596 -9.25 -20.43 -10.85
N LEU A 597 -10.53 -20.10 -11.03
CA LEU A 597 -11.66 -20.71 -10.33
C LEU A 597 -12.60 -21.41 -11.31
N GLU A 598 -13.34 -22.39 -10.83
CA GLU A 598 -14.49 -22.98 -11.50
C GLU A 598 -15.69 -22.02 -11.45
N ALA A 599 -16.19 -21.56 -12.60
CA ALA A 599 -17.20 -20.50 -12.71
C ALA A 599 -18.57 -20.89 -12.11
N SER A 600 -18.84 -22.19 -12.01
CA SER A 600 -20.03 -22.75 -11.38
C SER A 600 -20.05 -22.66 -9.86
N SER A 601 -18.91 -22.81 -9.18
CA SER A 601 -18.87 -22.96 -7.72
C SER A 601 -17.96 -21.99 -6.98
N GLY A 602 -17.07 -21.27 -7.68
CA GLY A 602 -16.01 -20.47 -7.06
C GLY A 602 -14.85 -21.32 -6.51
N ARG A 603 -14.88 -22.65 -6.72
CA ARG A 603 -13.82 -23.58 -6.31
C ARG A 603 -12.52 -23.24 -7.04
N MET A 604 -11.44 -23.02 -6.29
CA MET A 604 -10.11 -22.80 -6.86
C MET A 604 -9.63 -24.05 -7.61
N LEU A 605 -9.18 -23.85 -8.85
CA LEU A 605 -8.57 -24.87 -9.70
C LEU A 605 -7.04 -24.80 -9.63
N TRP A 606 -6.49 -23.58 -9.63
CA TRP A 606 -5.08 -23.30 -9.37
C TRP A 606 -4.87 -21.83 -8.96
N GLN A 607 -3.68 -21.54 -8.42
CA GLN A 607 -3.15 -20.19 -8.22
C GLN A 607 -1.70 -20.13 -8.71
N TYR A 608 -1.27 -18.99 -9.24
CA TYR A 608 0.11 -18.71 -9.67
C TYR A 608 0.62 -17.46 -8.93
N ALA A 609 1.77 -17.56 -8.26
CA ALA A 609 2.30 -16.47 -7.42
C ALA A 609 3.13 -15.45 -8.22
N THR A 610 3.06 -14.18 -7.82
CA THR A 610 3.76 -13.05 -8.42
C THR A 610 4.36 -12.15 -7.33
N HIS A 611 5.42 -11.42 -7.64
CA HIS A 611 6.08 -10.51 -6.69
C HIS A 611 5.39 -9.15 -6.60
N SER A 612 4.68 -8.73 -7.65
CA SER A 612 3.89 -7.49 -7.71
C SER A 612 2.39 -7.77 -7.86
N HIS A 613 1.60 -6.76 -7.54
CA HIS A 613 0.15 -6.66 -7.79
C HIS A 613 -0.27 -6.98 -9.24
N ILE A 614 -1.54 -7.39 -9.41
CA ILE A 614 -2.14 -7.73 -10.70
C ILE A 614 -3.46 -6.98 -10.87
N GLU A 615 -3.36 -5.69 -11.22
CA GLU A 615 -4.51 -4.84 -11.58
C GLU A 615 -4.98 -5.09 -13.02
N SER A 616 -4.08 -5.57 -13.89
CA SER A 616 -4.38 -5.91 -15.28
C SER A 616 -5.36 -7.07 -15.36
N THR A 617 -6.43 -6.90 -16.14
CA THR A 617 -7.36 -7.98 -16.50
C THR A 617 -6.67 -9.00 -17.43
N PRO A 618 -6.60 -10.30 -17.09
CA PRO A 618 -5.90 -11.30 -17.90
C PRO A 618 -6.54 -11.49 -19.28
N ALA A 619 -5.74 -11.52 -20.34
CA ALA A 619 -6.18 -11.87 -21.68
C ALA A 619 -6.00 -13.37 -21.96
N LEU A 620 -7.09 -14.06 -22.27
CA LEU A 620 -7.14 -15.49 -22.56
C LEU A 620 -7.05 -15.71 -24.07
N VAL A 621 -6.26 -16.72 -24.47
CA VAL A 621 -6.12 -17.12 -25.88
C VAL A 621 -6.22 -18.63 -26.00
N GLU A 622 -6.96 -19.08 -27.00
CA GLU A 622 -7.00 -20.49 -27.39
C GLU A 622 -5.82 -20.79 -28.31
N VAL A 623 -5.09 -21.87 -28.03
CA VAL A 623 -3.98 -22.33 -28.86
C VAL A 623 -4.55 -23.36 -29.83
N PRO A 624 -4.43 -23.22 -31.16
CA PRO A 624 -4.79 -24.28 -32.08
C PRO A 624 -3.94 -25.53 -31.83
N SER A 625 -4.56 -26.72 -31.86
CA SER A 625 -3.87 -27.99 -31.65
C SER A 625 -2.79 -28.21 -32.72
N ILE A 626 -1.51 -28.21 -32.34
CA ILE A 626 -0.39 -28.45 -33.27
C ILE A 626 -0.34 -29.93 -33.64
N GLY A 627 -1.15 -30.34 -34.60
CA GLY A 627 -1.31 -31.75 -34.96
C GLY A 627 -2.43 -32.01 -35.97
N GLY A 628 -2.34 -31.40 -37.16
CA GLY A 628 -3.30 -31.62 -38.25
C GLY A 628 -2.75 -31.15 -39.58
N ALA A 629 -2.15 -32.06 -40.36
CA ALA A 629 -1.91 -31.82 -41.77
C ALA A 629 -3.27 -31.75 -42.49
N SER A 630 -3.43 -30.81 -43.42
CA SER A 630 -4.67 -30.69 -44.20
C SER A 630 -4.67 -31.72 -45.33
N ASP A 631 -5.03 -32.97 -45.01
CA ASP A 631 -5.33 -33.96 -46.05
C ASP A 631 -6.47 -33.44 -46.93
N VAL A 632 -6.28 -33.52 -48.25
CA VAL A 632 -7.13 -32.84 -49.24
C VAL A 632 -8.38 -33.69 -49.56
N ALA A 633 -9.07 -34.14 -48.52
CA ALA A 633 -10.31 -34.90 -48.57
C ALA A 633 -11.33 -34.29 -47.60
N GLY A 634 -12.44 -33.79 -48.14
CA GLY A 634 -13.39 -32.92 -47.42
C GLY A 634 -14.30 -33.60 -46.39
N ASN A 635 -13.76 -34.40 -45.47
CA ASN A 635 -14.49 -34.87 -44.29
C ASN A 635 -14.36 -33.86 -43.14
N ALA A 636 -15.49 -33.34 -42.67
CA ALA A 636 -15.55 -32.43 -41.53
C ALA A 636 -15.49 -33.19 -40.19
N GLU A 637 -14.40 -33.90 -39.93
CA GLU A 637 -14.09 -34.35 -38.58
C GLU A 637 -13.80 -33.14 -37.69
N ARG A 638 -14.35 -33.13 -36.47
CA ARG A 638 -14.07 -32.07 -35.49
C ARG A 638 -12.60 -32.15 -35.10
N GLN A 639 -11.82 -31.11 -35.39
CA GLN A 639 -10.47 -31.02 -34.84
C GLN A 639 -10.52 -31.12 -33.31
N PRO A 640 -9.58 -31.83 -32.67
CA PRO A 640 -9.54 -31.92 -31.23
C PRO A 640 -9.33 -30.54 -30.63
N ILE A 641 -10.14 -30.20 -29.61
CA ILE A 641 -9.91 -29.00 -28.81
C ILE A 641 -8.52 -29.14 -28.18
N SER A 642 -7.69 -28.10 -28.26
CA SER A 642 -6.38 -28.13 -27.63
C SER A 642 -6.51 -28.21 -26.11
N ASP A 643 -5.81 -29.17 -25.51
CA ASP A 643 -5.68 -29.27 -24.06
C ASP A 643 -4.91 -28.08 -23.44
N THR A 644 -4.30 -27.22 -24.25
CA THR A 644 -3.54 -26.04 -23.81
C THR A 644 -4.21 -24.72 -24.18
N GLY A 645 -4.30 -23.82 -23.20
CA GLY A 645 -4.76 -22.45 -23.38
C GLY A 645 -3.75 -21.46 -22.82
N MET A 646 -3.50 -20.37 -23.55
CA MET A 646 -2.60 -19.30 -23.12
C MET A 646 -3.35 -18.24 -22.30
N ILE A 647 -2.62 -17.59 -21.39
CA ILE A 647 -3.08 -16.52 -20.51
C ILE A 647 -1.98 -15.45 -20.48
N VAL A 648 -2.29 -14.21 -20.84
CA VAL A 648 -1.35 -13.09 -20.89
C VAL A 648 -1.79 -12.01 -19.92
N VAL A 649 -0.90 -11.52 -19.05
CA VAL A 649 -1.27 -10.61 -17.96
C VAL A 649 -0.12 -9.66 -17.59
N GLY A 650 -0.45 -8.39 -17.34
CA GLY A 650 0.45 -7.41 -16.73
C GLY A 650 0.51 -7.58 -15.21
N VAL A 651 1.71 -7.52 -14.65
CA VAL A 651 2.01 -7.85 -13.24
C VAL A 651 2.83 -6.72 -12.62
N GLY A 652 2.34 -5.48 -12.76
CA GLY A 652 2.96 -4.31 -12.12
C GLY A 652 4.45 -4.18 -12.45
N GLU A 653 5.30 -4.07 -11.42
CA GLU A 653 6.77 -3.99 -11.54
C GLU A 653 7.44 -5.28 -12.05
N GLU A 654 6.73 -6.41 -12.08
CA GLU A 654 7.26 -7.69 -12.57
C GLU A 654 7.21 -7.79 -14.12
N GLY A 655 6.42 -6.93 -14.76
CA GLY A 655 6.32 -6.80 -16.22
C GLY A 655 5.15 -7.58 -16.82
N LEU A 656 5.36 -8.13 -18.02
CA LEU A 656 4.34 -8.84 -18.79
C LEU A 656 4.63 -10.34 -18.78
N LEU A 657 3.69 -11.16 -18.30
CA LEU A 657 3.81 -12.61 -18.24
C LEU A 657 2.86 -13.27 -19.24
N ALA A 658 3.30 -14.38 -19.83
CA ALA A 658 2.43 -15.33 -20.50
C ALA A 658 2.55 -16.71 -19.86
N LEU A 659 1.41 -17.26 -19.45
CA LEU A 659 1.28 -18.57 -18.84
C LEU A 659 0.55 -19.52 -19.80
N GLU A 660 1.00 -20.77 -19.86
CA GLU A 660 0.32 -21.87 -20.53
C GLU A 660 -0.39 -22.71 -19.47
N GLU A 661 -1.71 -22.81 -19.58
CA GLU A 661 -2.57 -23.67 -18.75
C GLU A 661 -2.92 -24.94 -19.52
N ARG A 662 -2.77 -26.10 -18.86
CA ARG A 662 -3.35 -27.37 -19.31
C ARG A 662 -4.75 -27.55 -18.73
N LEU A 663 -5.75 -27.51 -19.60
CA LEU A 663 -7.17 -27.48 -19.24
C LEU A 663 -7.67 -28.78 -18.60
N LEU A 664 -7.01 -29.92 -18.82
CA LEU A 664 -7.32 -31.20 -18.18
C LEU A 664 -6.64 -31.39 -16.82
N THR A 665 -5.37 -31.00 -16.69
CA THR A 665 -4.55 -31.29 -15.48
C THR A 665 -4.53 -30.15 -14.47
N ASN A 666 -4.97 -28.94 -14.84
CA ASN A 666 -4.79 -27.69 -14.08
C ASN A 666 -3.32 -27.28 -13.88
N GLU A 667 -2.39 -27.90 -14.60
CA GLU A 667 -0.98 -27.51 -14.59
C GLU A 667 -0.82 -26.14 -15.29
N VAL A 668 -0.06 -25.24 -14.67
CA VAL A 668 0.29 -23.94 -15.25
C VAL A 668 1.81 -23.80 -15.28
N ARG A 669 2.35 -23.38 -16.43
CA ARG A 669 3.77 -23.03 -16.58
C ARG A 669 3.95 -21.64 -17.17
N LEU A 670 5.03 -20.97 -16.78
CA LEU A 670 5.47 -19.76 -17.44
C LEU A 670 5.97 -20.12 -18.85
N ALA A 671 5.31 -19.60 -19.88
CA ALA A 671 5.72 -19.79 -21.27
C ALA A 671 6.81 -18.77 -21.64
N TRP A 672 6.59 -17.49 -21.30
CA TRP A 672 7.58 -16.43 -21.42
C TRP A 672 7.25 -15.24 -20.50
N LYS A 673 8.24 -14.36 -20.29
CA LYS A 673 8.14 -13.18 -19.43
C LYS A 673 8.98 -12.04 -20.00
N ILE A 674 8.43 -10.82 -19.95
CA ILE A 674 9.11 -9.57 -20.28
C ILE A 674 9.32 -8.80 -18.97
N PRO A 675 10.51 -8.87 -18.34
CA PRO A 675 10.77 -8.28 -17.03
C PRO A 675 11.05 -6.76 -17.07
N HIS A 676 11.25 -6.16 -15.90
CA HIS A 676 11.68 -4.78 -15.63
C HIS A 676 10.68 -3.66 -15.95
N TRP A 677 9.72 -3.91 -16.84
CA TRP A 677 8.71 -2.93 -17.23
C TRP A 677 7.58 -2.84 -16.19
N HIS A 678 7.02 -1.65 -15.98
CA HIS A 678 5.85 -1.48 -15.11
C HIS A 678 4.54 -1.59 -15.93
N VAL A 679 3.76 -2.67 -15.76
CA VAL A 679 2.59 -2.98 -16.61
C VAL A 679 1.32 -3.22 -15.79
N ASP A 680 0.55 -2.15 -15.55
CA ASP A 680 -0.79 -2.22 -14.92
C ASP A 680 -1.93 -2.37 -15.94
N GLY A 681 -1.74 -1.84 -17.16
CA GLY A 681 -2.76 -1.83 -18.21
C GLY A 681 -3.07 -3.24 -18.73
N SER A 682 -4.36 -3.54 -18.93
CA SER A 682 -4.77 -4.87 -19.40
C SER A 682 -4.27 -5.12 -20.83
N PRO A 683 -3.59 -6.24 -21.11
CA PRO A 683 -3.07 -6.52 -22.45
C PRO A 683 -4.18 -6.60 -23.50
N LEU A 684 -3.81 -6.25 -24.73
CA LEU A 684 -4.63 -6.44 -25.92
C LEU A 684 -3.99 -7.56 -26.74
N VAL A 685 -4.73 -8.62 -27.02
CA VAL A 685 -4.23 -9.76 -27.82
C VAL A 685 -5.06 -9.92 -29.09
N VAL A 686 -4.42 -9.82 -30.25
CA VAL A 686 -5.08 -9.90 -31.57
C VAL A 686 -4.15 -10.60 -32.55
N ALA A 687 -4.67 -11.54 -33.35
CA ALA A 687 -3.97 -12.18 -34.47
C ALA A 687 -2.55 -12.72 -34.17
N GLY A 688 -2.34 -13.30 -32.97
CA GLY A 688 -1.04 -13.83 -32.55
C GLY A 688 -0.05 -12.77 -32.04
N HIS A 689 -0.49 -11.52 -31.87
CA HIS A 689 0.28 -10.42 -31.30
C HIS A 689 -0.29 -9.98 -29.95
N VAL A 690 0.60 -9.55 -29.07
CA VAL A 690 0.30 -8.99 -27.74
C VAL A 690 0.74 -7.55 -27.72
N TYR A 691 -0.14 -6.64 -27.32
CA TYR A 691 0.14 -5.21 -27.17
C TYR A 691 -0.06 -4.78 -25.72
N CYS A 692 0.89 -4.01 -25.18
CA CYS A 692 0.74 -3.32 -23.90
C CYS A 692 1.32 -1.91 -23.95
N GLY A 693 0.94 -1.09 -22.98
CA GLY A 693 1.56 0.20 -22.71
C GLY A 693 1.91 0.32 -21.23
N SER A 694 2.75 1.29 -20.90
CA SER A 694 3.21 1.52 -19.53
C SER A 694 2.95 2.95 -19.05
N LEU A 695 2.54 3.06 -17.79
CA LEU A 695 2.41 4.31 -17.04
C LEU A 695 3.78 4.85 -16.60
N LEU A 696 4.71 3.95 -16.20
CA LEU A 696 5.95 4.28 -15.48
C LEU A 696 7.23 3.75 -16.17
N GLY A 697 7.12 3.21 -17.38
CA GLY A 697 8.24 2.89 -18.26
C GLY A 697 9.01 1.60 -17.92
N ASP A 698 10.16 1.46 -18.59
CA ASP A 698 11.06 0.29 -18.53
C ASP A 698 11.85 0.18 -17.21
N SER A 699 11.77 1.19 -16.33
CA SER A 699 12.47 1.24 -15.06
C SER A 699 11.94 2.37 -14.18
N PRO A 700 11.90 2.19 -12.84
CA PRO A 700 11.70 3.29 -11.88
C PRO A 700 12.67 4.48 -12.04
N MET A 701 13.81 4.29 -12.75
CA MET A 701 14.83 5.33 -12.98
C MET A 701 14.70 6.09 -14.31
N THR A 702 14.04 5.52 -15.32
CA THR A 702 13.85 6.20 -16.62
C THR A 702 12.50 6.87 -16.70
N GLN A 703 11.44 6.22 -16.20
CA GLN A 703 10.04 6.69 -16.21
C GLN A 703 9.47 7.06 -17.59
N THR A 704 10.18 6.79 -18.69
CA THR A 704 9.70 7.05 -20.06
C THR A 704 8.51 6.13 -20.38
N PRO A 705 7.29 6.65 -20.57
CA PRO A 705 6.16 5.84 -20.97
C PRO A 705 6.40 5.23 -22.35
N PHE A 706 5.85 4.04 -22.61
CA PHE A 706 6.02 3.37 -23.89
C PHE A 706 4.75 2.62 -24.30
N VAL A 707 4.71 2.23 -25.57
CA VAL A 707 3.81 1.23 -26.13
C VAL A 707 4.66 0.18 -26.83
N ALA A 708 4.31 -1.10 -26.73
CA ALA A 708 5.05 -2.20 -27.33
C ALA A 708 4.13 -3.27 -27.92
N ALA A 709 4.66 -3.98 -28.91
CA ALA A 709 4.10 -5.21 -29.45
C ALA A 709 5.07 -6.38 -29.32
N PHE A 710 4.52 -7.56 -29.05
CA PHE A 710 5.22 -8.83 -28.98
C PHE A 710 4.50 -9.89 -29.80
N ARG A 711 5.24 -10.92 -30.21
CA ARG A 711 4.66 -12.17 -30.71
C ARG A 711 4.19 -13.04 -29.54
N LEU A 712 2.96 -13.55 -29.62
CA LEU A 712 2.32 -14.36 -28.57
C LEU A 712 3.04 -15.69 -28.28
N SER A 713 3.72 -16.28 -29.28
CA SER A 713 4.31 -17.62 -29.15
C SER A 713 5.60 -17.68 -28.32
N ASP A 714 6.37 -16.59 -28.29
CA ASP A 714 7.73 -16.55 -27.73
C ASP A 714 8.06 -15.27 -26.94
N GLY A 715 7.12 -14.31 -26.86
CA GLY A 715 7.33 -13.03 -26.21
C GLY A 715 8.28 -12.10 -26.96
N ARG A 716 8.70 -12.44 -28.19
CA ARG A 716 9.65 -11.61 -28.94
C ARG A 716 9.06 -10.23 -29.23
N THR A 717 9.71 -9.19 -28.74
CA THR A 717 9.40 -7.79 -29.10
C THR A 717 9.48 -7.61 -30.62
N LEU A 718 8.39 -7.12 -31.19
CA LEU A 718 8.27 -6.79 -32.62
C LEU A 718 8.62 -5.32 -32.85
N TRP A 719 8.07 -4.44 -32.00
CA TRP A 719 8.42 -3.03 -31.91
C TRP A 719 8.13 -2.49 -30.51
N ARG A 720 8.81 -1.41 -30.13
CA ARG A 720 8.54 -0.59 -28.93
C ARG A 720 8.71 0.87 -29.35
N ILE A 721 7.76 1.73 -29.02
CA ILE A 721 7.88 3.18 -29.18
C ILE A 721 7.73 3.88 -27.84
N GLU A 722 8.37 5.04 -27.69
CA GLU A 722 8.15 5.91 -26.54
C GLU A 722 6.84 6.69 -26.72
N SER A 723 6.08 6.82 -25.65
CA SER A 723 4.78 7.49 -25.63
C SER A 723 4.94 8.92 -25.07
N PRO A 724 4.33 9.94 -25.69
CA PRO A 724 4.51 11.35 -25.29
C PRO A 724 3.86 11.69 -23.94
N LEU A 725 3.04 10.79 -23.38
CA LEU A 725 2.38 10.86 -22.08
C LEU A 725 2.25 9.45 -21.48
N PRO A 726 2.02 9.31 -20.16
CA PRO A 726 1.75 8.02 -19.53
C PRO A 726 0.57 7.29 -20.15
N VAL A 727 0.72 5.98 -20.38
CA VAL A 727 -0.35 5.10 -20.86
C VAL A 727 -1.02 4.46 -19.65
N SER A 728 -2.06 5.11 -19.16
CA SER A 728 -2.71 4.81 -17.87
C SER A 728 -3.90 3.85 -17.96
N ALA A 729 -4.31 3.47 -19.17
CA ALA A 729 -5.47 2.64 -19.43
C ALA A 729 -5.18 1.62 -20.55
N SER A 730 -6.10 0.67 -20.74
CA SER A 730 -5.87 -0.50 -21.60
C SER A 730 -5.88 -0.13 -23.09
N LEU A 731 -5.07 -0.83 -23.89
CA LEU A 731 -5.06 -0.65 -25.34
C LEU A 731 -6.31 -1.26 -26.00
N THR A 732 -6.69 -0.70 -27.14
CA THR A 732 -7.92 -1.05 -27.89
C THR A 732 -7.62 -1.27 -29.37
N TRP A 733 -8.25 -2.25 -30.00
CA TRP A 733 -8.12 -2.55 -31.43
C TRP A 733 -9.03 -1.66 -32.29
N ALA A 734 -8.53 -1.28 -33.47
CA ALA A 734 -9.26 -0.51 -34.47
C ALA A 734 -8.74 -0.82 -35.89
N ASP A 735 -9.07 -2.01 -36.40
CA ASP A 735 -8.84 -2.45 -37.80
C ASP A 735 -7.41 -2.20 -38.34
N GLY A 736 -6.47 -3.08 -37.96
CA GLY A 736 -5.04 -2.96 -38.30
C GLY A 736 -4.30 -1.90 -37.46
N LYS A 737 -4.98 -1.28 -36.50
CA LYS A 737 -4.46 -0.20 -35.65
C LYS A 737 -4.72 -0.52 -34.18
N ILE A 738 -3.88 0.05 -33.33
CA ILE A 738 -4.10 0.10 -31.89
C ILE A 738 -4.30 1.55 -31.45
N LEU A 739 -5.23 1.73 -30.52
CA LEU A 739 -5.54 3.02 -29.91
C LEU A 739 -4.98 3.05 -28.50
N VAL A 740 -4.19 4.08 -28.23
CA VAL A 740 -3.43 4.28 -27.00
C VAL A 740 -4.06 5.45 -26.24
N PRO A 741 -4.71 5.22 -25.08
CA PRO A 741 -5.15 6.30 -24.20
C PRO A 741 -3.95 6.96 -23.51
N LEU A 742 -3.95 8.28 -23.45
CA LEU A 742 -2.86 9.09 -22.91
C LEU A 742 -3.36 10.02 -21.81
N GLY A 743 -2.63 10.11 -20.68
CA GLY A 743 -2.97 11.05 -19.62
C GLY A 743 -1.85 11.26 -18.60
N ASN A 744 -1.62 12.51 -18.17
CA ASN A 744 -0.77 12.81 -17.02
C ASN A 744 -1.57 12.92 -15.71
N GLY A 745 -0.85 12.90 -14.57
CA GLY A 745 -1.45 12.99 -13.23
C GLY A 745 -1.89 11.64 -12.67
N LYS A 746 -2.95 11.64 -11.86
CA LYS A 746 -3.55 10.42 -11.29
C LYS A 746 -5.05 10.42 -11.55
N ILE A 747 -5.68 9.25 -11.43
CA ILE A 747 -7.13 9.14 -11.54
C ILE A 747 -7.83 10.01 -10.48
N ASN A 748 -7.32 9.99 -9.24
CA ASN A 748 -7.84 10.69 -8.06
C ASN A 748 -7.13 12.03 -7.72
N ALA A 749 -6.21 12.52 -8.54
CA ALA A 749 -5.55 13.81 -8.32
C ALA A 749 -5.19 14.48 -9.66
N ASP A 750 -5.42 15.79 -9.76
CA ASP A 750 -5.29 16.51 -11.03
C ASP A 750 -3.85 16.89 -11.36
N ALA A 751 -3.50 16.79 -12.64
CA ALA A 751 -2.24 17.30 -13.16
C ALA A 751 -2.34 18.80 -13.47
N ASN A 752 -1.21 19.50 -13.35
CA ASN A 752 -1.10 20.91 -13.73
C ASN A 752 0.15 21.13 -14.62
N PRO A 753 0.00 21.46 -15.92
CA PRO A 753 -1.26 21.47 -16.67
C PRO A 753 -1.81 20.05 -16.91
N PRO A 754 -3.15 19.87 -16.95
CA PRO A 754 -3.76 18.61 -17.35
C PRO A 754 -3.57 18.38 -18.86
N ARG A 755 -3.12 17.19 -19.26
CA ARG A 755 -2.90 16.79 -20.65
C ARG A 755 -3.32 15.33 -20.87
N GLY A 756 -4.04 15.07 -21.96
CA GLY A 756 -4.32 13.72 -22.41
C GLY A 756 -4.48 13.63 -23.92
N GLY A 757 -4.95 12.48 -24.40
CA GLY A 757 -5.21 12.25 -25.82
C GLY A 757 -5.49 10.80 -26.17
N ILE A 758 -5.73 10.57 -27.46
CA ILE A 758 -5.71 9.25 -28.10
C ILE A 758 -4.64 9.26 -29.19
N LEU A 759 -3.74 8.28 -29.16
CA LEU A 759 -2.70 8.08 -30.17
C LEU A 759 -2.99 6.78 -30.93
N ALA A 760 -3.07 6.85 -32.26
CA ALA A 760 -3.31 5.68 -33.11
C ALA A 760 -2.02 5.24 -33.81
N LEU A 761 -1.69 3.96 -33.66
CA LEU A 761 -0.48 3.34 -34.21
C LEU A 761 -0.86 2.19 -35.15
N GLN A 762 -0.12 2.02 -36.24
CA GLN A 762 -0.19 0.82 -37.06
C GLN A 762 0.26 -0.40 -36.25
N ALA A 763 -0.57 -1.45 -36.21
CA ALA A 763 -0.35 -2.60 -35.34
C ALA A 763 0.96 -3.37 -35.62
N ASP A 764 1.39 -3.43 -36.89
CA ASP A 764 2.58 -4.21 -37.28
C ASP A 764 3.91 -3.48 -37.06
N THR A 765 3.89 -2.15 -36.97
CA THR A 765 5.11 -1.31 -37.03
C THR A 765 5.27 -0.33 -35.87
N GLY A 766 4.21 -0.05 -35.11
CA GLY A 766 4.18 1.01 -34.11
C GLY A 766 4.20 2.42 -34.71
N ARG A 767 4.14 2.58 -36.04
CA ARG A 767 4.14 3.89 -36.70
C ARG A 767 2.85 4.65 -36.36
N ARG A 768 2.99 5.89 -35.85
CA ARG A 768 1.86 6.80 -35.66
C ARG A 768 1.14 7.07 -36.98
N ILE A 769 -0.18 6.86 -36.97
CA ILE A 769 -1.11 7.19 -38.04
C ILE A 769 -1.68 8.58 -37.77
N TRP A 770 -2.39 8.74 -36.64
CA TRP A 770 -2.95 10.00 -36.16
C TRP A 770 -2.80 10.16 -34.65
N GLN A 771 -3.04 11.37 -34.15
CA GLN A 771 -3.05 11.70 -32.73
C GLN A 771 -4.07 12.80 -32.47
N PHE A 772 -4.90 12.62 -31.45
CA PHE A 772 -5.78 13.64 -30.90
C PHE A 772 -5.30 13.98 -29.49
N ASP A 773 -4.98 15.25 -29.22
CA ASP A 773 -4.45 15.72 -27.93
C ASP A 773 -5.18 16.95 -27.33
N ASN A 774 -6.36 17.28 -27.89
CA ASN A 774 -7.20 18.37 -27.42
C ASN A 774 -8.18 17.92 -26.30
N CYS A 775 -7.62 17.37 -25.21
CA CYS A 775 -8.39 16.98 -24.02
C CYS A 775 -7.54 16.92 -22.74
N GLY A 776 -8.24 16.86 -21.60
CA GLY A 776 -7.63 16.46 -20.33
C GLY A 776 -7.22 14.98 -20.31
N PRO A 777 -6.57 14.50 -19.23
CA PRO A 777 -6.07 13.14 -19.10
C PRO A 777 -7.12 12.06 -19.41
N VAL A 778 -6.76 11.11 -20.29
CA VAL A 778 -7.60 9.97 -20.65
C VAL A 778 -7.22 8.78 -19.77
N PHE A 779 -7.98 8.58 -18.68
CA PHE A 779 -7.95 7.34 -17.88
C PHE A 779 -9.03 6.34 -18.30
N SER A 780 -9.97 6.75 -19.17
CA SER A 780 -10.92 5.85 -19.84
C SER A 780 -10.18 4.99 -20.84
N THR A 781 -10.42 3.68 -20.83
CA THR A 781 -10.12 2.85 -22.00
C THR A 781 -11.07 3.27 -23.14
N PRO A 782 -10.59 3.59 -24.36
CA PRO A 782 -11.46 3.92 -25.48
C PRO A 782 -12.24 2.67 -25.92
N ALA A 783 -13.40 2.86 -26.55
CA ALA A 783 -14.18 1.77 -27.14
C ALA A 783 -14.47 2.08 -28.62
N VAL A 784 -14.51 1.05 -29.47
CA VAL A 784 -14.58 1.19 -30.92
C VAL A 784 -15.78 0.41 -31.48
N ARG A 785 -16.58 1.05 -32.34
CA ARG A 785 -17.62 0.37 -33.15
C ARG A 785 -17.88 1.17 -34.42
N SER A 786 -18.12 0.49 -35.54
CA SER A 786 -18.55 1.10 -36.81
C SER A 786 -17.68 2.29 -37.28
N GLY A 787 -16.35 2.13 -37.27
CA GLY A 787 -15.41 3.16 -37.73
C GLY A 787 -15.27 4.38 -36.81
N ARG A 788 -15.78 4.32 -35.58
CA ARG A 788 -15.75 5.42 -34.59
C ARG A 788 -15.12 4.99 -33.28
N VAL A 789 -14.40 5.93 -32.67
CA VAL A 789 -13.72 5.79 -31.36
C VAL A 789 -14.44 6.64 -30.33
N TYR A 790 -14.82 6.05 -29.19
CA TYR A 790 -15.51 6.75 -28.12
C TYR A 790 -14.70 6.67 -26.82
N PHE A 791 -14.45 7.81 -26.18
CA PHE A 791 -13.67 7.87 -24.94
C PHE A 791 -14.09 9.04 -24.05
N GLY A 792 -13.89 8.85 -22.74
CA GLY A 792 -14.02 9.90 -21.74
C GLY A 792 -12.67 10.40 -21.21
N SER A 793 -12.66 11.58 -20.60
CA SER A 793 -11.48 12.14 -19.97
C SER A 793 -11.78 12.90 -18.67
N LYS A 794 -10.73 13.21 -17.90
CA LYS A 794 -10.84 13.94 -16.63
C LYS A 794 -11.32 15.39 -16.74
N ASP A 795 -11.38 15.95 -17.95
CA ASP A 795 -12.02 17.24 -18.23
C ASP A 795 -13.56 17.19 -18.22
N GLY A 796 -14.17 16.00 -18.08
CA GLY A 796 -15.62 15.81 -18.02
C GLY A 796 -16.30 15.64 -19.39
N TRP A 797 -15.54 15.46 -20.48
CA TRP A 797 -16.09 15.35 -21.82
C TRP A 797 -16.05 13.92 -22.36
N LEU A 798 -17.19 13.46 -22.89
CA LEU A 798 -17.27 12.29 -23.78
C LEU A 798 -17.01 12.77 -25.21
N ARG A 799 -16.15 12.07 -25.95
CA ARG A 799 -15.81 12.42 -27.35
C ARG A 799 -15.97 11.21 -28.27
N CYS A 800 -16.38 11.50 -29.51
CA CYS A 800 -16.37 10.56 -30.63
C CYS A 800 -15.37 11.04 -31.69
N LEU A 801 -14.39 10.21 -32.05
CA LEU A 801 -13.48 10.44 -33.18
C LEU A 801 -13.80 9.51 -34.34
N ASN A 802 -13.40 9.91 -35.55
CA ASN A 802 -13.27 9.02 -36.69
C ASN A 802 -12.06 8.10 -36.48
N ALA A 803 -12.21 6.78 -36.60
CA ALA A 803 -11.12 5.83 -36.39
C ALA A 803 -10.06 5.82 -37.50
N GLU A 804 -10.37 6.40 -38.67
CA GLU A 804 -9.42 6.54 -39.78
C GLU A 804 -8.56 7.80 -39.64
N SER A 805 -9.16 8.97 -39.43
CA SER A 805 -8.45 10.25 -39.42
C SER A 805 -8.09 10.77 -38.01
N GLY A 806 -8.73 10.28 -36.96
CA GLY A 806 -8.63 10.83 -35.60
C GLY A 806 -9.40 12.14 -35.39
N GLU A 807 -10.12 12.62 -36.40
CA GLU A 807 -10.88 13.87 -36.35
C GLU A 807 -12.08 13.76 -35.40
N LEU A 808 -12.37 14.85 -34.69
CA LEU A 808 -13.51 14.94 -33.77
C LEU A 808 -14.82 14.99 -34.55
N VAL A 809 -15.68 13.99 -34.36
CA VAL A 809 -17.01 13.91 -34.98
C VAL A 809 -18.07 14.59 -34.10
N TRP A 810 -18.01 14.35 -32.78
CA TRP A 810 -18.82 15.07 -31.79
C TRP A 810 -18.19 15.00 -30.39
N SER A 811 -18.57 15.93 -29.51
CA SER A 811 -18.22 15.89 -28.08
C SER A 811 -19.36 16.40 -27.20
N GLN A 812 -19.55 15.80 -26.02
CA GLN A 812 -20.56 16.21 -25.04
C GLN A 812 -19.93 16.40 -23.65
N PRO A 813 -20.29 17.48 -22.92
CA PRO A 813 -19.93 17.63 -21.52
C PRO A 813 -20.88 16.81 -20.63
N LEU A 814 -20.32 16.06 -19.70
CA LEU A 814 -21.06 15.38 -18.63
C LEU A 814 -20.88 16.16 -17.31
N ASP A 815 -21.55 15.72 -16.25
CA ASP A 815 -21.55 16.41 -14.96
C ASP A 815 -20.21 16.33 -14.20
N ALA A 816 -19.37 15.34 -14.50
CA ALA A 816 -18.05 15.12 -13.90
C ALA A 816 -17.11 14.35 -14.83
N ALA A 817 -15.84 14.17 -14.41
CA ALA A 817 -14.82 13.38 -15.07
C ALA A 817 -15.31 11.98 -15.48
N ILE A 818 -14.81 11.47 -16.61
CA ILE A 818 -15.18 10.16 -17.15
C ILE A 818 -13.92 9.30 -17.22
N VAL A 819 -13.85 8.28 -16.37
CA VAL A 819 -12.71 7.37 -16.23
C VAL A 819 -13.11 5.91 -16.50
N ALA A 820 -14.41 5.61 -16.44
CA ALA A 820 -14.97 4.35 -16.90
C ALA A 820 -14.95 4.25 -18.43
N CYS A 821 -14.79 3.03 -18.95
CA CYS A 821 -14.85 2.75 -20.39
C CYS A 821 -16.31 2.80 -20.89
N PRO A 822 -16.62 3.51 -21.99
CA PRO A 822 -17.96 3.50 -22.58
C PRO A 822 -18.40 2.09 -23.02
N ALA A 823 -19.72 1.83 -23.03
CA ALA A 823 -20.31 0.64 -23.62
C ALA A 823 -20.99 0.99 -24.96
N ILE A 824 -20.91 0.12 -25.97
CA ILE A 824 -21.44 0.40 -27.31
C ILE A 824 -22.26 -0.76 -27.87
N ALA A 825 -23.53 -0.50 -28.13
CA ALA A 825 -24.47 -1.39 -28.79
C ALA A 825 -25.14 -0.66 -29.95
N GLU A 826 -25.17 -1.28 -31.13
CA GLU A 826 -25.87 -0.76 -32.32
C GLU A 826 -25.55 0.71 -32.60
N ASP A 827 -26.51 1.61 -32.34
CA ASP A 827 -26.46 3.05 -32.55
C ASP A 827 -26.43 3.86 -31.23
N VAL A 828 -26.11 3.22 -30.09
CA VAL A 828 -26.06 3.84 -28.75
C VAL A 828 -24.70 3.65 -28.07
N VAL A 829 -24.20 4.75 -27.49
CA VAL A 829 -23.07 4.75 -26.56
C VAL A 829 -23.58 5.02 -25.16
N VAL A 830 -23.22 4.18 -24.19
CA VAL A 830 -23.52 4.37 -22.76
C VAL A 830 -22.24 4.75 -22.03
N ALA A 831 -22.28 5.83 -21.25
CA ALA A 831 -21.15 6.28 -20.43
C ALA A 831 -21.60 6.70 -19.02
N VAL A 832 -20.72 6.54 -18.03
CA VAL A 832 -20.95 6.93 -16.64
C VAL A 832 -19.86 7.90 -16.19
N SER A 833 -20.22 8.99 -15.51
CA SER A 833 -19.26 9.89 -14.87
C SER A 833 -18.80 9.34 -13.52
N VAL A 834 -17.71 9.85 -12.94
CA VAL A 834 -17.26 9.46 -11.60
C VAL A 834 -18.33 9.70 -10.52
N ARG A 835 -19.27 10.61 -10.73
CA ARG A 835 -20.42 10.85 -9.83
C ARG A 835 -21.54 9.81 -9.97
N GLY A 836 -21.39 8.81 -10.83
CA GLY A 836 -22.37 7.74 -11.03
C GLY A 836 -23.56 8.10 -11.92
N THR A 837 -23.63 9.33 -12.45
CA THR A 837 -24.64 9.69 -13.46
C THR A 837 -24.38 8.90 -14.74
N LEU A 838 -25.37 8.12 -15.17
CA LEU A 838 -25.31 7.30 -16.38
C LEU A 838 -26.07 7.99 -17.51
N TYR A 839 -25.49 7.96 -18.70
CA TYR A 839 -26.04 8.59 -19.90
C TYR A 839 -26.04 7.61 -21.06
N ALA A 840 -27.04 7.70 -21.94
CA ALA A 840 -26.97 7.15 -23.28
C ALA A 840 -26.96 8.27 -24.32
N PHE A 841 -26.13 8.09 -25.35
CA PHE A 841 -25.97 8.99 -26.47
C PHE A 841 -26.25 8.26 -27.78
N ASP A 842 -26.88 8.96 -28.72
CA ASP A 842 -26.89 8.59 -30.12
C ASP A 842 -25.46 8.52 -30.67
N ALA A 843 -25.03 7.36 -31.15
CA ALA A 843 -23.66 7.13 -31.58
C ALA A 843 -23.26 7.99 -32.79
N ALA A 844 -24.21 8.31 -33.68
CA ALA A 844 -23.97 9.06 -34.91
C ALA A 844 -23.76 10.57 -34.65
N THR A 845 -24.58 11.16 -33.77
CA THR A 845 -24.70 12.61 -33.54
C THR A 845 -24.22 13.09 -32.18
N GLY A 846 -24.09 12.18 -31.21
CA GLY A 846 -23.78 12.50 -29.82
C GLY A 846 -24.94 13.11 -29.04
N GLN A 847 -26.18 13.10 -29.54
CA GLN A 847 -27.32 13.61 -28.79
C GLN A 847 -27.67 12.70 -27.62
N VAL A 848 -27.93 13.26 -26.43
CA VAL A 848 -28.37 12.50 -25.25
C VAL A 848 -29.74 11.87 -25.53
N ARG A 849 -29.80 10.53 -25.55
CA ARG A 849 -31.06 9.76 -25.64
C ARG A 849 -31.75 9.66 -24.27
N TRP A 850 -30.98 9.47 -23.19
CA TRP A 850 -31.45 9.56 -21.80
C TRP A 850 -30.31 9.81 -20.81
N ARG A 851 -30.68 10.20 -19.58
CA ARG A 851 -29.81 10.41 -18.41
C ARG A 851 -30.47 9.76 -17.18
N LEU A 852 -29.68 9.20 -16.28
CA LEU A 852 -30.11 8.61 -15.01
C LEU A 852 -29.14 8.97 -13.87
N ASP A 853 -29.63 9.75 -12.91
CA ASP A 853 -28.86 10.24 -11.75
C ASP A 853 -28.99 9.36 -10.49
N GLU A 854 -30.03 8.51 -10.41
CA GLU A 854 -30.45 7.81 -9.18
C GLU A 854 -29.55 6.62 -8.77
N LEU A 855 -28.46 6.37 -9.50
CA LEU A 855 -27.57 5.23 -9.27
C LEU A 855 -26.81 5.30 -7.94
N VAL A 856 -26.45 6.50 -7.49
CA VAL A 856 -25.71 6.76 -6.23
C VAL A 856 -26.53 7.50 -5.17
N ALA A 857 -27.86 7.54 -5.29
CA ALA A 857 -28.74 8.26 -4.34
C ALA A 857 -28.50 7.84 -2.88
N ASP A 858 -28.30 6.53 -2.65
CA ASP A 858 -28.04 5.94 -1.34
C ASP A 858 -26.53 5.92 -0.96
N ALA A 859 -25.65 6.43 -1.82
CA ALA A 859 -24.20 6.42 -1.69
C ALA A 859 -23.52 7.74 -2.16
N PRO A 860 -23.96 8.93 -1.70
CA PRO A 860 -23.65 10.24 -2.31
C PRO A 860 -22.19 10.75 -2.18
N ASN A 861 -21.22 9.88 -1.83
CA ASN A 861 -19.78 10.18 -1.77
C ASN A 861 -18.93 8.95 -2.21
N GLN A 862 -19.42 8.12 -3.14
CA GLN A 862 -18.63 7.01 -3.72
C GLN A 862 -18.42 7.20 -5.22
N ASP A 863 -17.16 7.37 -5.62
CA ASP A 863 -16.76 7.45 -7.03
C ASP A 863 -17.06 6.14 -7.78
N VAL A 864 -17.57 6.26 -9.01
CA VAL A 864 -17.81 5.12 -9.92
C VAL A 864 -16.64 4.95 -10.89
N TYR A 865 -15.83 3.91 -10.64
CA TYR A 865 -14.73 3.48 -11.49
C TYR A 865 -15.05 2.23 -12.36
N SER A 866 -16.11 1.49 -12.01
CA SER A 866 -16.58 0.34 -12.81
C SER A 866 -17.13 0.81 -14.16
N SER A 867 -17.00 -0.02 -15.20
CA SER A 867 -17.48 0.32 -16.55
C SER A 867 -18.80 -0.38 -16.86
N PRO A 868 -19.80 0.30 -17.48
CA PRO A 868 -21.08 -0.33 -17.81
C PRO A 868 -20.90 -1.45 -18.83
N VAL A 869 -21.62 -2.57 -18.66
CA VAL A 869 -21.62 -3.71 -19.58
C VAL A 869 -23.03 -3.95 -20.12
N LEU A 870 -23.13 -4.25 -21.41
CA LEU A 870 -24.38 -4.47 -22.13
C LEU A 870 -24.54 -5.95 -22.46
N TYR A 871 -25.63 -6.56 -22.00
CA TYR A 871 -25.91 -7.98 -22.23
C TYR A 871 -27.42 -8.26 -22.15
N ARG A 872 -27.97 -8.94 -23.16
CA ARG A 872 -29.40 -9.32 -23.27
C ARG A 872 -30.38 -8.15 -23.02
N GLY A 873 -30.11 -6.98 -23.57
CA GLY A 873 -30.95 -5.78 -23.46
C GLY A 873 -30.92 -5.11 -22.08
N ARG A 874 -29.89 -5.38 -21.27
CA ARG A 874 -29.70 -4.83 -19.92
C ARG A 874 -28.31 -4.24 -19.74
N ILE A 875 -28.19 -3.30 -18.81
CA ILE A 875 -26.92 -2.68 -18.41
C ILE A 875 -26.53 -3.19 -17.02
N TYR A 876 -25.28 -3.59 -16.85
CA TYR A 876 -24.70 -4.06 -15.58
C TYR A 876 -23.54 -3.14 -15.17
N LEU A 877 -23.50 -2.71 -13.91
CA LEU A 877 -22.52 -1.73 -13.42
C LEU A 877 -22.21 -1.92 -11.93
N GLY A 878 -20.93 -1.84 -11.55
CA GLY A 878 -20.51 -1.72 -10.16
C GLY A 878 -20.66 -0.29 -9.65
N VAL A 879 -21.43 -0.09 -8.57
CA VAL A 879 -21.71 1.24 -7.98
C VAL A 879 -21.57 1.17 -6.47
N GLY A 880 -20.54 1.80 -5.90
CA GLY A 880 -20.27 1.73 -4.46
C GLY A 880 -20.10 0.29 -3.99
N ARG A 881 -20.96 -0.17 -3.09
CA ARG A 881 -21.01 -1.57 -2.59
C ARG A 881 -21.88 -2.53 -3.44
N TYR A 882 -22.53 -2.03 -4.50
CA TYR A 882 -23.56 -2.76 -5.22
C TYR A 882 -23.10 -3.20 -6.62
N LEU A 883 -23.60 -4.35 -7.07
CA LEU A 883 -23.76 -4.64 -8.50
C LEU A 883 -25.20 -4.28 -8.88
N VAL A 884 -25.37 -3.37 -9.83
CA VAL A 884 -26.68 -2.87 -10.27
C VAL A 884 -27.04 -3.45 -11.64
N CYS A 885 -28.30 -3.85 -11.81
CA CYS A 885 -28.88 -4.19 -13.10
C CYS A 885 -29.93 -3.15 -13.51
N LEU A 886 -29.78 -2.64 -14.73
CA LEU A 886 -30.68 -1.69 -15.37
C LEU A 886 -31.33 -2.32 -16.60
N GLY A 887 -32.60 -2.00 -16.83
CA GLY A 887 -33.32 -2.44 -18.02
C GLY A 887 -34.75 -1.90 -18.06
N GLU A 888 -35.53 -2.44 -18.98
CA GLU A 888 -36.98 -2.25 -19.01
C GLU A 888 -37.67 -3.45 -18.33
N GLU A 889 -38.81 -3.20 -17.70
CA GLU A 889 -39.72 -4.25 -17.25
C GLU A 889 -40.44 -4.87 -18.48
N LYS A 890 -40.92 -6.11 -18.34
CA LYS A 890 -41.59 -6.87 -19.41
C LYS A 890 -43.11 -6.82 -19.29
#